data_AF-A0ABC8ZB76-F1
#
_entry.id   AF-A0ABC8ZB76-F1
#
_cell.length_a   1.000
_cell.length_b   1.000
_cell.length_c   1.000
_cell.angle_alpha   90.00
_cell.angle_beta   90.00
_cell.angle_gamma   90.00
#
_symmetry.space_group_name_H-M   'P 1'
#
loop_
_entity.id
_entity.type
_entity.pdbx_description
1 polymer ?
#
loop_
_entity_poly.entity_id
_entity_poly.type
_entity_poly.pdbx_seq_one_letter_code
_entity_poly.pdbx_strand_id
1 'polypeptide(L)'
;MNSGRKHGKEEEPEIPRTPQQQYQIPKVEEKQPRQPADQTELTSKQNSTSGNGCECRGLKNHTYENCERRMHCELCGLNNHTSFQCKREPLWNCAPELCAAQVTDQSFFYIDEKIDSRASKEKASTAIISVVSGSVTAKQIENEFRNQTCNDTRYETWMWNAKQISENKFSMRFPNAKMVQDWRCSRPLGMRTVEAQIVIRPWSPIGAKGELQHAWFKVSGIPPDQRSLRTIAKVGGLVGKTLEIDEKTRYRDDYVRMRIACRDVTQVPEVAESSLGLFIYDFFFEREMVEPAQQPVSPVGASKMDNCETWRSRGNEAYGKGRLTEAEECYTHGIDSFSSNEGSRKALMLCYSNRAATRMSQGKMREALFDCRKATDFDSSFLKAQVRTAKCLLALGDVEEAQKAFEMCLKSNHHSSLDLKTLKEVSDGLQKAKKISDFILQSKEYLLKKAFDKIPSALQMISDALSISKYSDKLMAMKAEALLLLQRYEEVIRFCEETLYLAERNSVCLCPDKNSEGDNLDNNTCSVKLWRHHLIAKSYFCLGKLEEAHQFLKKYEQMKVMECRCGKQSQESISSFSMTISELMRLKAAGNEAFQSGKYLEAVEYYTTALLSNSESLRFLAVCFCNRAAAYQAMGQILDAIADCSLAIALDADYSKAFSRRSSLYELIGDHDQAANDVRRLIALLEKQLQENMSMPLEKTESIRGNLNQANLRLSFLKLDARKEVSSNMYLILGIEPSSSAVDIKKAYHKAALRHHPDKAGKFLVRSENISDAVWREITNEIRKDADYLFKIIGKAYSMLSDPTI
;
A
#
# COMPACT_ATOMS: atom_id res chain seq x y z
N MET A 1 9.63 -76.91 46.81
CA MET A 1 10.09 -77.90 45.81
C MET A 1 10.90 -77.18 44.75
N ASN A 2 11.99 -77.82 44.34
CA ASN A 2 13.13 -77.30 43.59
C ASN A 2 12.89 -77.10 42.08
N SER A 3 13.87 -76.39 41.50
CA SER A 3 14.33 -76.34 40.09
C SER A 3 13.70 -75.25 39.21
N GLY A 4 14.41 -74.31 38.58
CA GLY A 4 15.85 -74.08 38.41
C GLY A 4 16.29 -74.23 36.96
N ARG A 5 16.53 -73.13 36.24
CA ARG A 5 17.52 -73.04 35.14
C ARG A 5 17.99 -71.59 34.92
N LYS A 6 19.31 -71.46 34.72
CA LYS A 6 20.13 -70.24 34.64
C LYS A 6 20.53 -69.90 33.19
N HIS A 7 21.10 -68.70 33.05
CA HIS A 7 21.97 -68.11 32.00
C HIS A 7 21.26 -67.13 31.05
N GLY A 8 21.79 -65.93 30.74
CA GLY A 8 23.08 -65.27 31.02
C GLY A 8 22.98 -63.74 30.84
N LYS A 9 24.00 -63.02 31.31
CA LYS A 9 24.14 -61.54 31.34
C LYS A 9 24.94 -61.01 30.14
N GLU A 10 24.66 -59.78 29.73
CA GLU A 10 25.55 -58.76 29.11
C GLU A 10 24.79 -57.41 29.26
N GLU A 11 25.00 -56.60 30.31
CA GLU A 11 25.95 -55.47 30.49
C GLU A 11 25.83 -54.33 29.44
N GLU A 12 25.01 -53.32 29.78
CA GLU A 12 25.04 -51.95 29.21
C GLU A 12 25.97 -51.04 30.04
N PRO A 13 26.74 -50.12 29.44
CA PRO A 13 27.72 -49.31 30.17
C PRO A 13 27.10 -48.08 30.85
N GLU A 14 27.42 -47.92 32.14
CA GLU A 14 27.20 -46.71 32.94
C GLU A 14 28.11 -45.55 32.50
N ILE A 15 27.53 -44.35 32.35
CA ILE A 15 28.29 -43.08 32.24
C ILE A 15 28.10 -42.29 33.55
N PRO A 16 29.18 -41.73 34.15
CA PRO A 16 29.17 -41.27 35.54
C PRO A 16 28.55 -39.88 35.71
N ARG A 17 27.79 -39.71 36.80
CA ARG A 17 27.34 -38.40 37.30
C ARG A 17 28.47 -37.69 38.04
N THR A 18 28.75 -36.45 37.68
CA THR A 18 29.63 -35.51 38.41
C THR A 18 28.89 -34.19 38.71
N PRO A 19 29.33 -33.43 39.73
CA PRO A 19 28.44 -32.82 40.73
C PRO A 19 27.93 -31.42 40.38
N GLN A 20 26.72 -31.12 40.87
CA GLN A 20 26.11 -29.79 40.85
C GLN A 20 26.96 -28.79 41.65
N GLN A 21 27.55 -27.80 40.97
CA GLN A 21 28.05 -26.58 41.60
C GLN A 21 26.96 -25.49 41.52
N GLN A 22 26.47 -25.08 42.70
CA GLN A 22 25.64 -23.90 42.87
C GLN A 22 26.47 -22.63 42.56
N TYR A 23 26.09 -21.90 41.51
CA TYR A 23 26.52 -20.51 41.36
C TYR A 23 25.48 -19.59 41.98
N GLN A 24 25.91 -18.83 43.00
CA GLN A 24 25.11 -17.83 43.71
C GLN A 24 24.81 -16.63 42.82
N ILE A 25 23.54 -16.23 42.78
CA ILE A 25 23.06 -14.99 42.18
C ILE A 25 23.38 -13.82 43.13
N PRO A 26 24.06 -12.74 42.71
CA PRO A 26 24.24 -11.57 43.56
C PRO A 26 22.91 -10.82 43.71
N LYS A 27 22.50 -10.57 44.96
CA LYS A 27 21.40 -9.65 45.30
C LYS A 27 21.77 -8.23 44.85
N VAL A 28 20.93 -7.62 44.02
CA VAL A 28 20.99 -6.18 43.74
C VAL A 28 20.20 -5.48 44.85
N GLU A 29 20.90 -4.70 45.68
CA GLU A 29 20.31 -3.81 46.68
C GLU A 29 19.60 -2.64 45.99
N GLU A 30 18.32 -2.42 46.33
CA GLU A 30 17.61 -1.18 46.04
C GLU A 30 18.26 -0.02 46.81
N LYS A 31 18.82 0.95 46.09
CA LYS A 31 19.16 2.27 46.65
C LYS A 31 18.26 3.34 46.04
N GLN A 32 17.60 4.07 46.93
CA GLN A 32 16.73 5.22 46.68
C GLN A 32 17.38 6.29 45.76
N PRO A 33 16.58 7.05 45.00
CA PRO A 33 17.08 8.04 44.05
C PRO A 33 17.70 9.24 44.77
N ARG A 34 18.97 9.55 44.43
CA ARG A 34 19.62 10.81 44.80
C ARG A 34 19.18 11.93 43.85
N GLN A 35 18.87 13.08 44.43
CA GLN A 35 18.64 14.35 43.74
C GLN A 35 19.86 14.75 42.89
N PRO A 36 19.67 15.39 41.72
CA PRO A 36 20.79 15.88 40.91
C PRO A 36 21.45 17.08 41.60
N ALA A 37 22.73 16.91 41.90
CA ALA A 37 23.61 17.98 42.38
C ALA A 37 24.04 18.88 41.22
N ASP A 38 24.14 20.18 41.53
CA ASP A 38 24.76 21.24 40.75
C ASP A 38 26.00 20.78 39.99
N GLN A 39 26.02 21.06 38.68
CA GLN A 39 27.26 21.13 37.92
C GLN A 39 27.56 22.60 37.62
N THR A 40 28.48 23.07 38.44
CA THR A 40 29.28 24.28 38.34
C THR A 40 29.99 24.42 37.00
N GLU A 41 30.15 25.69 36.65
CA GLU A 41 30.85 26.25 35.51
C GLU A 41 32.24 25.63 35.26
N LEU A 42 32.48 25.28 33.99
CA LEU A 42 33.81 25.16 33.41
C LEU A 42 33.90 26.12 32.23
N THR A 43 34.23 27.36 32.56
CA THR A 43 34.68 28.38 31.61
C THR A 43 36.01 27.95 30.97
N SER A 44 36.08 27.87 29.64
CA SER A 44 37.35 28.05 28.93
C SER A 44 37.17 28.79 27.60
N LYS A 45 37.60 30.06 27.67
CA LYS A 45 38.24 30.89 26.63
C LYS A 45 37.55 31.02 25.27
N GLN A 46 36.97 32.21 25.12
CA GLN A 46 36.66 32.89 23.87
C GLN A 46 37.86 32.89 22.90
N ASN A 47 37.60 32.46 21.67
CA ASN A 47 38.15 33.09 20.47
C ASN A 47 36.95 33.54 19.63
N SER A 48 36.69 34.84 19.63
CA SER A 48 35.82 35.55 18.69
C SER A 48 36.54 35.57 17.33
N THR A 49 35.95 35.27 16.18
CA THR A 49 34.84 35.95 15.51
C THR A 49 34.49 35.19 14.21
N SER A 50 33.22 34.82 14.01
CA SER A 50 32.46 34.92 12.75
C SER A 50 31.13 34.19 12.91
N GLY A 51 30.03 34.85 12.54
CA GLY A 51 28.67 34.55 13.01
C GLY A 51 28.15 33.15 12.70
N ASN A 52 27.89 32.38 13.75
CA ASN A 52 27.27 31.05 13.68
C ASN A 52 25.76 31.17 13.46
N GLY A 53 25.35 31.06 12.20
CA GLY A 53 23.97 30.74 11.85
C GLY A 53 23.64 29.28 12.19
N CYS A 54 22.36 28.98 12.35
CA CYS A 54 21.87 27.63 12.59
C CYS A 54 22.30 26.66 11.47
N GLU A 55 23.09 25.64 11.80
CA GLU A 55 23.57 24.62 10.85
C GLU A 55 22.44 23.79 10.19
N CYS A 56 21.27 23.70 10.82
CA CYS A 56 20.12 22.96 10.28
C CYS A 56 19.39 23.69 9.13
N ARG A 57 19.57 25.01 8.99
CA ARG A 57 18.96 25.81 7.90
C ARG A 57 19.96 26.66 7.12
N GLY A 58 21.22 26.77 7.55
CA GLY A 58 22.23 27.61 6.91
C GLY A 58 21.92 29.11 6.98
N LEU A 59 21.05 29.55 7.89
CA LEU A 59 20.59 30.95 8.02
C LEU A 59 21.07 31.58 9.33
N LYS A 60 21.48 32.86 9.26
CA LYS A 60 22.15 33.62 10.34
C LYS A 60 21.22 34.20 11.42
N ASN A 61 19.92 33.91 11.35
CA ASN A 61 18.87 34.60 12.10
C ASN A 61 18.38 33.87 13.37
N HIS A 62 18.96 32.72 13.72
CA HIS A 62 18.79 32.09 15.04
C HIS A 62 19.98 31.17 15.35
N THR A 63 20.24 30.92 16.64
CA THR A 63 21.28 30.00 17.11
C THR A 63 20.80 28.54 17.06
N TYR A 64 21.72 27.59 17.13
CA TYR A 64 21.41 26.15 17.18
C TYR A 64 20.44 25.79 18.31
N GLU A 65 20.57 26.44 19.46
CA GLU A 65 19.75 26.18 20.65
C GLU A 65 18.28 26.61 20.49
N ASN A 66 18.01 27.59 19.63
CA ASN A 66 16.68 28.15 19.41
C ASN A 66 15.99 27.59 18.14
N CYS A 67 16.47 26.46 17.60
CA CYS A 67 15.95 25.88 16.37
C CYS A 67 14.80 24.90 16.64
N GLU A 68 13.58 25.22 16.18
CA GLU A 68 12.39 24.34 16.31
C GLU A 68 12.54 22.97 15.62
N ARG A 69 13.51 22.80 14.70
CA ARG A 69 13.82 21.49 14.08
C ARG A 69 14.63 20.56 14.98
N ARG A 70 15.16 21.02 16.11
CA ARG A 70 15.95 20.20 17.05
C ARG A 70 15.13 19.05 17.66
N MET A 71 13.83 19.23 17.73
CA MET A 71 12.92 18.25 18.33
C MET A 71 12.43 17.20 17.32
N HIS A 72 13.10 17.02 16.18
CA HIS A 72 12.73 16.00 15.20
C HIS A 72 13.12 14.61 15.68
N CYS A 73 12.13 13.79 15.99
CA CYS A 73 12.33 12.38 16.29
C CYS A 73 12.45 11.57 14.99
N GLU A 74 13.61 11.00 14.71
CA GLU A 74 13.87 10.16 13.53
C GLU A 74 13.08 8.84 13.54
N LEU A 75 12.58 8.42 14.72
CA LEU A 75 11.80 7.18 14.88
C LEU A 75 10.31 7.38 14.57
N CYS A 76 9.75 8.56 14.84
CA CYS A 76 8.33 8.83 14.66
C CYS A 76 7.98 10.03 13.78
N GLY A 77 8.96 10.82 13.39
CA GLY A 77 8.82 12.02 12.57
C GLY A 77 8.23 13.23 13.30
N LEU A 78 7.90 13.11 14.60
CA LEU A 78 7.29 14.19 15.38
C LEU A 78 8.34 15.18 15.89
N ASN A 79 7.95 16.45 16.00
CA ASN A 79 8.82 17.57 16.37
C ASN A 79 8.71 17.95 17.87
N ASN A 80 8.28 17.04 18.74
CA ASN A 80 7.96 17.35 20.14
C ASN A 80 8.77 16.55 21.18
N HIS A 81 9.71 15.71 20.74
CA HIS A 81 10.64 14.98 21.61
C HIS A 81 11.87 14.54 20.81
N THR A 82 12.96 14.25 21.51
CA THR A 82 14.17 13.71 20.87
C THR A 82 13.98 12.25 20.48
N SER A 83 14.70 11.75 19.46
CA SER A 83 14.68 10.31 19.08
C SER A 83 14.93 9.38 20.26
N PHE A 84 15.72 9.82 21.25
CA PHE A 84 16.03 9.06 22.46
C PHE A 84 14.85 8.92 23.44
N GLN A 85 13.93 9.88 23.42
CA GLN A 85 12.76 9.93 24.31
C GLN A 85 11.50 9.35 23.64
N CYS A 86 11.64 8.75 22.46
CA CYS A 86 10.52 8.18 21.72
C CYS A 86 10.01 6.92 22.41
N LYS A 87 8.70 6.82 22.61
CA LYS A 87 8.05 5.60 23.13
C LYS A 87 7.92 4.49 22.07
N ARG A 88 8.27 4.75 20.80
CA ARG A 88 8.42 3.69 19.79
C ARG A 88 9.66 2.89 20.12
N GLU A 89 9.58 1.57 19.92
CA GLU A 89 10.69 0.67 20.21
C GLU A 89 11.95 1.16 19.47
N PRO A 90 13.00 1.52 20.20
CA PRO A 90 14.13 2.20 19.60
C PRO A 90 14.96 1.24 18.74
N LEU A 91 15.53 1.76 17.65
CA LEU A 91 16.26 0.97 16.64
C LEU A 91 17.45 0.18 17.22
N TRP A 92 18.01 0.56 18.37
CA TRP A 92 19.09 -0.18 19.03
C TRP A 92 18.63 -1.48 19.73
N ASN A 93 17.31 -1.73 19.79
CA ASN A 93 16.76 -3.03 20.20
C ASN A 93 16.67 -4.01 19.01
N CYS A 94 16.87 -3.55 17.77
CA CYS A 94 16.96 -4.42 16.59
C CYS A 94 18.41 -4.91 16.45
N ALA A 95 18.67 -6.17 16.76
CA ALA A 95 19.96 -6.79 16.52
C ALA A 95 20.29 -6.82 15.00
N PRO A 96 21.57 -6.72 14.61
CA PRO A 96 21.96 -6.87 13.21
C PRO A 96 21.60 -8.28 12.70
N GLU A 97 21.31 -8.38 11.41
CA GLU A 97 20.83 -9.63 10.80
C GLU A 97 21.99 -10.62 10.69
N LEU A 98 21.90 -11.78 11.36
CA LEU A 98 22.85 -12.87 11.17
C LEU A 98 22.63 -13.53 9.81
N CYS A 99 23.64 -13.50 8.94
CA CYS A 99 23.64 -14.12 7.61
C CYS A 99 24.65 -15.27 7.56
N ALA A 100 24.45 -16.20 6.62
CA ALA A 100 25.34 -17.33 6.36
C ALA A 100 25.57 -18.23 7.60
N ALA A 101 24.56 -18.36 8.46
CA ALA A 101 24.64 -19.15 9.69
C ALA A 101 24.84 -20.66 9.41
N GLN A 102 24.46 -21.12 8.22
CA GLN A 102 24.62 -22.52 7.79
C GLN A 102 25.85 -22.75 6.92
N VAL A 103 26.78 -21.79 6.89
CA VAL A 103 27.99 -21.88 6.10
C VAL A 103 29.19 -21.76 7.04
N THR A 104 29.94 -22.85 7.17
CA THR A 104 31.06 -22.96 8.10
C THR A 104 32.07 -21.83 7.87
N ASP A 105 32.47 -21.16 8.95
CA ASP A 105 33.40 -20.02 8.97
C ASP A 105 33.02 -18.80 8.08
N GLN A 106 31.79 -18.76 7.58
CA GLN A 106 31.32 -17.67 6.73
C GLN A 106 30.31 -16.73 7.38
N SER A 107 29.77 -17.07 8.54
CA SER A 107 28.75 -16.25 9.22
C SER A 107 29.19 -14.81 9.44
N PHE A 108 28.24 -13.89 9.33
CA PHE A 108 28.46 -12.47 9.60
C PHE A 108 27.15 -11.77 9.98
N PHE A 109 27.28 -10.72 10.78
CA PHE A 109 26.18 -9.80 11.02
C PHE A 109 26.15 -8.74 9.92
N TYR A 110 25.02 -8.64 9.23
CA TYR A 110 24.76 -7.65 8.19
C TYR A 110 24.14 -6.39 8.80
N ILE A 111 24.68 -5.24 8.42
CA ILE A 111 24.23 -3.91 8.85
C ILE A 111 23.96 -3.09 7.58
N ASP A 112 22.73 -2.61 7.43
CA ASP A 112 22.36 -1.74 6.32
C ASP A 112 23.19 -0.44 6.35
N GLU A 113 23.88 -0.15 5.25
CA GLU A 113 24.61 1.10 5.11
C GLU A 113 23.63 2.27 4.92
N LYS A 114 23.43 3.08 5.97
CA LYS A 114 22.66 4.33 5.89
C LYS A 114 23.60 5.52 5.93
N ILE A 115 23.95 6.03 4.75
CA ILE A 115 24.80 7.22 4.61
C ILE A 115 23.91 8.47 4.65
N ASP A 116 24.26 9.44 5.49
CA ASP A 116 23.62 10.76 5.49
C ASP A 116 23.67 11.41 4.09
N SER A 117 22.60 12.10 3.70
CA SER A 117 22.45 12.66 2.36
C SER A 117 23.54 13.68 1.99
N ARG A 118 24.08 14.42 2.97
CA ARG A 118 25.18 15.37 2.79
C ARG A 118 26.49 14.60 2.62
N ALA A 119 26.74 13.61 3.47
CA ALA A 119 27.92 12.74 3.37
C ALA A 119 27.96 11.94 2.06
N SER A 120 26.80 11.51 1.55
CA SER A 120 26.68 10.81 0.25
C SER A 120 27.07 11.71 -0.93
N LYS A 121 26.58 12.97 -0.95
CA LYS A 121 26.96 13.96 -1.97
C LYS A 121 28.45 14.32 -1.90
N GLU A 122 28.98 14.46 -0.69
CA GLU A 122 30.41 14.73 -0.48
C GLU A 122 31.28 13.57 -0.99
N LYS A 123 30.94 12.32 -0.62
CA LYS A 123 31.61 11.09 -1.11
C LYS A 123 31.56 10.97 -2.63
N ALA A 124 30.40 11.25 -3.26
CA ALA A 124 30.26 11.19 -4.72
C ALA A 124 31.17 12.20 -5.44
N SER A 125 31.46 13.34 -4.81
CA SER A 125 32.39 14.36 -5.31
C SER A 125 33.85 14.16 -4.87
N THR A 126 34.18 13.08 -4.17
CA THR A 126 35.53 12.82 -3.66
C THR A 126 36.18 11.68 -4.43
N ALA A 127 37.45 11.84 -4.80
CA ALA A 127 38.23 10.82 -5.48
C ALA A 127 39.41 10.36 -4.62
N ILE A 128 39.79 9.10 -4.80
CA ILE A 128 41.03 8.54 -4.29
C ILE A 128 42.07 8.55 -5.40
N ILE A 129 43.15 9.29 -5.17
CA ILE A 129 44.28 9.46 -6.08
C ILE A 129 45.40 8.56 -5.58
N SER A 130 45.72 7.51 -6.33
CA SER A 130 46.79 6.57 -6.00
C SER A 130 48.02 6.84 -6.85
N VAL A 131 49.19 6.92 -6.23
CA VAL A 131 50.47 7.10 -6.91
C VAL A 131 50.99 5.73 -7.32
N VAL A 132 51.19 5.51 -8.61
CA VAL A 132 51.61 4.23 -9.19
C VAL A 132 53.13 4.18 -9.41
N SER A 133 53.74 5.30 -9.72
CA SER A 133 55.19 5.45 -9.84
C SER A 133 55.62 6.88 -9.48
N GLY A 134 56.84 7.03 -8.93
CA GLY A 134 57.34 8.31 -8.40
C GLY A 134 56.86 8.61 -6.97
N SER A 135 57.29 9.75 -6.43
CA SER A 135 56.86 10.26 -5.12
C SER A 135 56.27 11.66 -5.29
N VAL A 136 55.12 11.90 -4.66
CA VAL A 136 54.38 13.16 -4.80
C VAL A 136 53.81 13.61 -3.46
N THR A 137 53.77 14.92 -3.27
CA THR A 137 53.16 15.58 -2.12
C THR A 137 51.74 16.03 -2.44
N ALA A 138 50.92 16.24 -1.40
CA ALA A 138 49.56 16.77 -1.56
C ALA A 138 49.52 18.07 -2.38
N LYS A 139 50.46 18.99 -2.15
CA LYS A 139 50.56 20.26 -2.89
C LYS A 139 50.87 20.07 -4.38
N GLN A 140 51.68 19.06 -4.73
CA GLN A 140 51.98 18.74 -6.13
C GLN A 140 50.74 18.19 -6.85
N ILE A 141 49.93 17.37 -6.16
CA ILE A 141 48.64 16.91 -6.68
C ILE A 141 47.69 18.10 -6.89
N GLU A 142 47.53 18.97 -5.89
CA GLU A 142 46.67 20.16 -5.99
C GLU A 142 47.06 21.07 -7.15
N ASN A 143 48.37 21.30 -7.35
CA ASN A 143 48.89 22.14 -8.43
C ASN A 143 48.68 21.51 -9.81
N GLU A 144 48.78 20.18 -9.91
CA GLU A 144 48.53 19.48 -11.18
C GLU A 144 47.09 19.69 -11.65
N PHE A 145 46.09 19.51 -10.79
CA PHE A 145 44.69 19.74 -11.17
C PHE A 145 44.38 21.22 -11.40
N ARG A 146 44.94 22.11 -10.58
CA ARG A 146 44.83 23.56 -10.80
C ARG A 146 45.35 23.99 -12.16
N ASN A 147 46.49 23.45 -12.59
CA ASN A 147 47.10 23.76 -13.88
C ASN A 147 46.35 23.11 -15.05
N GLN A 148 45.71 21.95 -14.85
CA GLN A 148 44.91 21.32 -15.90
C GLN A 148 43.53 21.97 -16.09
N THR A 149 42.99 22.64 -15.07
CA THR A 149 41.72 23.38 -15.15
C THR A 149 41.86 24.88 -15.31
N CYS A 150 43.08 25.41 -15.49
CA CYS A 150 43.35 26.86 -15.50
C CYS A 150 42.67 27.64 -16.64
N ASN A 151 42.26 26.96 -17.71
CA ASN A 151 41.57 27.56 -18.86
C ASN A 151 40.03 27.53 -18.75
N ASP A 152 39.47 26.93 -17.69
CA ASP A 152 38.02 26.85 -17.46
C ASP A 152 37.63 27.81 -16.31
N THR A 153 37.03 28.95 -16.69
CA THR A 153 36.64 30.04 -15.77
C THR A 153 35.68 29.59 -14.66
N ARG A 154 35.03 28.43 -14.80
CA ARG A 154 34.13 27.86 -13.78
C ARG A 154 34.86 27.31 -12.55
N TYR A 155 36.15 26.99 -12.67
CA TYR A 155 36.94 26.35 -11.61
C TYR A 155 38.06 27.22 -11.06
N GLU A 156 38.15 28.47 -11.51
CA GLU A 156 39.16 29.45 -11.07
C GLU A 156 39.13 29.72 -9.56
N THR A 157 37.94 29.62 -8.95
CA THR A 157 37.72 29.81 -7.51
C THR A 157 37.69 28.51 -6.70
N TRP A 158 37.85 27.34 -7.33
CA TRP A 158 37.79 26.05 -6.63
C TRP A 158 39.07 25.78 -5.83
N MET A 159 38.91 25.49 -4.54
CA MET A 159 40.02 25.13 -3.67
C MET A 159 40.35 23.64 -3.78
N TRP A 160 41.37 23.32 -4.58
CA TRP A 160 41.98 22.00 -4.60
C TRP A 160 42.67 21.72 -3.26
N ASN A 161 42.22 20.67 -2.56
CA ASN A 161 42.77 20.27 -1.25
C ASN A 161 42.90 18.74 -1.20
N ALA A 162 44.13 18.26 -1.31
CA ALA A 162 44.47 16.85 -1.26
C ALA A 162 44.91 16.46 0.17
N LYS A 163 44.29 15.42 0.72
CA LYS A 163 44.64 14.86 2.03
C LYS A 163 45.33 13.52 1.85
N GLN A 164 46.53 13.36 2.39
CA GLN A 164 47.23 12.08 2.35
C GLN A 164 46.52 11.07 3.27
N ILE A 165 46.18 9.90 2.73
CA ILE A 165 45.51 8.80 3.46
C ILE A 165 46.54 7.72 3.83
N SER A 166 47.49 7.45 2.93
CA SER A 166 48.62 6.53 3.12
C SER A 166 49.79 7.01 2.27
N GLU A 167 50.97 6.39 2.39
CA GLU A 167 52.19 6.80 1.66
C GLU A 167 51.93 7.10 0.17
N ASN A 168 51.19 6.24 -0.53
CA ASN A 168 50.90 6.37 -1.96
C ASN A 168 49.42 6.69 -2.30
N LYS A 169 48.60 7.17 -1.35
CA LYS A 169 47.19 7.50 -1.61
C LYS A 169 46.76 8.82 -1.01
N PHE A 170 45.99 9.57 -1.79
CA PHE A 170 45.43 10.87 -1.42
C PHE A 170 43.92 10.89 -1.66
N SER A 171 43.19 11.58 -0.80
CA SER A 171 41.77 11.91 -0.98
C SER A 171 41.67 13.36 -1.39
N MET A 172 40.96 13.65 -2.48
CA MET A 172 40.75 15.03 -2.92
C MET A 172 39.30 15.21 -3.39
N ARG A 173 38.71 16.34 -3.02
CA ARG A 173 37.36 16.70 -3.43
C ARG A 173 37.39 17.46 -4.76
N PHE A 174 36.56 17.01 -5.68
CA PHE A 174 36.30 17.62 -6.97
C PHE A 174 35.04 18.50 -6.91
N PRO A 175 34.91 19.49 -7.81
CA PRO A 175 33.74 20.39 -7.87
C PRO A 175 32.39 19.66 -7.88
N ASN A 176 32.31 18.52 -8.55
CA ASN A 176 31.10 17.70 -8.64
C ASN A 176 31.45 16.23 -8.93
N ALA A 177 30.48 15.35 -8.74
CA ALA A 177 30.63 13.90 -8.95
C ALA A 177 30.91 13.52 -10.43
N LYS A 178 30.40 14.32 -11.38
CA LYS A 178 30.64 14.08 -12.81
C LYS A 178 32.12 14.21 -13.14
N MET A 179 32.80 15.20 -12.57
CA MET A 179 34.24 15.38 -12.76
C MET A 179 35.05 14.20 -12.20
N VAL A 180 34.63 13.60 -11.08
CA VAL A 180 35.28 12.37 -10.58
C VAL A 180 35.15 11.21 -11.59
N GLN A 181 34.02 11.11 -12.29
CA GLN A 181 33.80 10.10 -13.32
C GLN A 181 34.57 10.40 -14.61
N ASP A 182 34.61 11.66 -15.05
CA ASP A 182 35.33 12.08 -16.26
C ASP A 182 36.84 11.87 -16.12
N TRP A 183 37.38 12.02 -14.90
CA TRP A 183 38.79 11.83 -14.58
C TRP A 183 39.13 10.43 -14.10
N ARG A 184 38.14 9.53 -14.00
CA ARG A 184 38.38 8.12 -13.68
C ARG A 184 39.20 7.50 -14.82
N CYS A 185 40.37 6.96 -14.49
CA CYS A 185 41.26 6.37 -15.50
C CYS A 185 41.59 4.92 -15.16
N SER A 186 41.54 4.05 -16.16
CA SER A 186 42.01 2.66 -16.07
C SER A 186 43.52 2.55 -16.24
N ARG A 187 44.16 3.55 -16.87
CA ARG A 187 45.61 3.65 -17.07
C ARG A 187 46.21 4.78 -16.22
N PRO A 188 47.46 4.67 -15.75
CA PRO A 188 48.12 5.74 -15.01
C PRO A 188 48.28 7.02 -15.84
N LEU A 189 47.90 8.15 -15.27
CA LEU A 189 48.11 9.50 -15.81
C LEU A 189 49.48 10.01 -15.37
N GLY A 190 50.33 10.43 -16.30
CA GLY A 190 51.57 11.12 -15.97
C GLY A 190 51.29 12.54 -15.48
N MET A 191 51.92 12.96 -14.38
CA MET A 191 51.87 14.34 -13.90
C MET A 191 52.80 15.21 -14.74
N ARG A 192 52.38 16.44 -15.06
CA ARG A 192 53.20 17.39 -15.85
C ARG A 192 54.23 18.10 -15.00
N THR A 193 53.97 18.22 -13.70
CA THR A 193 54.78 18.99 -12.75
C THR A 193 55.89 18.17 -12.08
N VAL A 194 55.81 16.84 -12.13
CA VAL A 194 56.75 15.89 -11.50
C VAL A 194 56.77 14.58 -12.28
N GLU A 195 57.91 13.87 -12.30
CA GLU A 195 58.00 12.51 -12.88
C GLU A 195 57.30 11.49 -11.97
N ALA A 196 55.96 11.51 -12.00
CA ALA A 196 55.12 10.58 -11.27
C ALA A 196 53.88 10.21 -12.09
N GLN A 197 53.35 9.02 -11.85
CA GLN A 197 52.10 8.57 -12.44
C GLN A 197 51.04 8.35 -11.37
N ILE A 198 49.83 8.84 -11.62
CA ILE A 198 48.70 8.75 -10.70
C ILE A 198 47.49 8.06 -11.35
N VAL A 199 46.69 7.39 -10.55
CA VAL A 199 45.41 6.79 -10.94
C VAL A 199 44.31 7.36 -10.06
N ILE A 200 43.25 7.87 -10.68
CA ILE A 200 42.11 8.47 -10.00
C ILE A 200 40.96 7.46 -10.00
N ARG A 201 40.45 7.15 -8.81
CA ARG A 201 39.27 6.29 -8.64
C ARG A 201 38.18 7.03 -7.84
N PRO A 202 36.90 6.71 -8.06
CA PRO A 202 35.83 7.16 -7.17
C PRO A 202 36.11 6.79 -5.71
N TRP A 203 35.50 7.51 -4.79
CA TRP A 203 35.57 7.20 -3.36
C TRP A 203 35.27 5.71 -3.09
N SER A 204 36.19 5.05 -2.39
CA SER A 204 36.03 3.67 -1.90
C SER A 204 36.08 3.67 -0.36
N PRO A 205 35.35 2.78 0.34
CA PRO A 205 35.44 2.66 1.79
C PRO A 205 36.89 2.44 2.24
N ILE A 206 37.43 3.36 3.05
CA ILE A 206 38.81 3.29 3.55
C ILE A 206 38.80 2.42 4.82
N GLY A 207 39.65 1.39 4.88
CA GLY A 207 39.79 0.53 6.06
C GLY A 207 38.89 -0.73 6.08
N ALA A 208 38.19 -1.05 4.99
CA ALA A 208 37.43 -2.29 4.89
C ALA A 208 38.37 -3.52 4.81
N LYS A 209 38.05 -4.60 5.55
CA LYS A 209 38.83 -5.85 5.60
C LYS A 209 38.65 -6.72 4.34
N GLY A 210 37.57 -6.52 3.59
CA GLY A 210 37.24 -7.25 2.37
C GLY A 210 35.85 -6.86 1.84
N GLU A 211 35.50 -7.39 0.67
CA GLU A 211 34.20 -7.21 0.01
C GLU A 211 33.44 -8.54 0.00
N LEU A 212 32.12 -8.51 0.20
CA LEU A 212 31.30 -9.71 0.05
C LEU A 212 31.20 -10.08 -1.43
N GLN A 213 31.46 -11.34 -1.75
CA GLN A 213 31.22 -11.90 -3.07
C GLN A 213 29.71 -12.11 -3.24
N HIS A 214 29.20 -12.01 -4.46
CA HIS A 214 27.79 -12.28 -4.74
C HIS A 214 27.59 -13.03 -6.05
N ALA A 215 26.64 -13.96 -6.07
CA ALA A 215 26.30 -14.74 -7.26
C ALA A 215 24.80 -14.99 -7.34
N TRP A 216 24.33 -15.36 -8.54
CA TRP A 216 22.97 -15.84 -8.74
C TRP A 216 22.89 -17.32 -8.34
N PHE A 217 21.85 -17.67 -7.61
CA PHE A 217 21.54 -19.04 -7.19
C PHE A 217 20.13 -19.39 -7.63
N LYS A 218 19.94 -20.62 -8.09
CA LYS A 218 18.63 -21.25 -8.18
C LYS A 218 18.37 -21.96 -6.87
N VAL A 219 17.30 -21.56 -6.19
CA VAL A 219 16.93 -22.09 -4.88
C VAL A 219 15.63 -22.88 -5.00
N SER A 220 15.69 -24.17 -4.72
CA SER A 220 14.53 -25.07 -4.74
C SER A 220 14.20 -25.59 -3.34
N GLY A 221 13.03 -26.23 -3.18
CA GLY A 221 12.54 -26.70 -1.86
C GLY A 221 11.64 -25.71 -1.11
N ILE A 222 11.45 -24.49 -1.63
CA ILE A 222 10.50 -23.51 -1.04
C ILE A 222 9.06 -23.81 -1.54
N PRO A 223 8.11 -24.17 -0.67
CA PRO A 223 6.72 -24.45 -1.07
C PRO A 223 6.07 -23.24 -1.76
N PRO A 224 5.38 -23.38 -2.91
CA PRO A 224 4.83 -22.26 -3.69
C PRO A 224 3.94 -21.29 -2.90
N ASP A 225 3.16 -21.79 -1.95
CA ASP A 225 2.29 -21.03 -1.05
C ASP A 225 3.06 -20.20 -0.01
N GLN A 226 4.31 -20.58 0.29
CA GLN A 226 5.19 -19.90 1.24
C GLN A 226 6.14 -18.89 0.57
N ARG A 227 6.06 -18.70 -0.76
CA ARG A 227 6.98 -17.85 -1.55
C ARG A 227 6.71 -16.36 -1.46
N SER A 228 6.46 -15.86 -0.26
CA SER A 228 6.50 -14.41 0.00
C SER A 228 7.92 -13.88 -0.16
N LEU A 229 8.07 -12.62 -0.57
CA LEU A 229 9.37 -11.93 -0.65
C LEU A 229 10.20 -12.09 0.63
N ARG A 230 9.54 -11.97 1.78
CA ARG A 230 10.18 -12.08 3.09
C ARG A 230 10.67 -13.50 3.37
N THR A 231 9.88 -14.51 3.03
CA THR A 231 10.27 -15.91 3.20
C THR A 231 11.47 -16.25 2.33
N ILE A 232 11.40 -15.89 1.05
CA ILE A 232 12.48 -16.14 0.08
C ILE A 232 13.77 -15.45 0.52
N ALA A 233 13.69 -14.18 0.96
CA ALA A 233 14.85 -13.45 1.44
C ALA A 233 15.48 -14.10 2.69
N LYS A 234 14.66 -14.63 3.61
CA LYS A 234 15.12 -15.36 4.80
C LYS A 234 15.76 -16.70 4.46
N VAL A 235 15.23 -17.42 3.47
CA VAL A 235 15.84 -18.66 2.97
C VAL A 235 17.23 -18.37 2.40
N GLY A 236 17.39 -17.33 1.58
CA GLY A 236 18.72 -16.90 1.14
C GLY A 236 19.64 -16.50 2.30
N GLY A 237 19.06 -15.90 3.36
CA GLY A 237 19.70 -15.56 4.64
C GLY A 237 20.50 -16.69 5.29
N LEU A 238 20.07 -17.94 5.10
CA LEU A 238 20.73 -19.14 5.64
C LEU A 238 22.18 -19.26 5.14
N VAL A 239 22.43 -18.86 3.89
CA VAL A 239 23.73 -18.99 3.22
C VAL A 239 24.40 -17.65 2.88
N GLY A 240 23.69 -16.53 2.99
CA GLY A 240 24.23 -15.19 2.80
C GLY A 240 23.16 -14.10 2.79
N LYS A 241 23.53 -12.84 2.54
CA LYS A 241 22.56 -11.75 2.44
C LYS A 241 21.89 -11.78 1.06
N THR A 242 20.57 -11.95 1.02
CA THR A 242 19.79 -11.83 -0.21
C THR A 242 19.79 -10.37 -0.69
N LEU A 243 20.34 -10.12 -1.88
CA LEU A 243 20.40 -8.80 -2.52
C LEU A 243 19.22 -8.56 -3.46
N GLU A 244 18.88 -9.57 -4.28
CA GLU A 244 17.84 -9.47 -5.30
C GLU A 244 17.11 -10.81 -5.46
N ILE A 245 15.83 -10.76 -5.82
CA ILE A 245 15.01 -11.93 -6.13
C ILE A 245 14.41 -11.70 -7.51
N ASP A 246 14.57 -12.65 -8.43
CA ASP A 246 13.99 -12.58 -9.77
C ASP A 246 12.49 -12.87 -9.70
N GLU A 247 11.69 -11.81 -9.82
CA GLU A 247 10.24 -11.84 -9.78
C GLU A 247 9.64 -12.86 -10.76
N LYS A 248 10.25 -13.06 -11.94
CA LYS A 248 9.74 -13.97 -12.97
C LYS A 248 9.79 -15.43 -12.53
N THR A 249 10.68 -15.76 -11.59
CA THR A 249 10.87 -17.13 -11.09
C THR A 249 10.18 -17.39 -9.76
N ARG A 250 9.63 -16.36 -9.10
CA ARG A 250 9.02 -16.50 -7.77
C ARG A 250 7.99 -17.62 -7.70
N TYR A 251 7.11 -17.73 -8.69
CA TYR A 251 5.99 -18.67 -8.68
C TYR A 251 6.18 -19.89 -9.60
N ARG A 252 7.41 -20.16 -10.08
CA ARG A 252 7.68 -21.37 -10.85
C ARG A 252 7.76 -22.59 -9.95
N ASP A 253 7.24 -23.75 -10.33
CA ASP A 253 7.26 -24.91 -9.43
C ASP A 253 8.67 -25.46 -9.13
N ASP A 254 9.65 -25.18 -9.99
CA ASP A 254 11.01 -25.73 -9.92
C ASP A 254 11.93 -24.98 -8.94
N TYR A 255 12.19 -23.69 -9.17
CA TYR A 255 13.14 -22.91 -8.36
C TYR A 255 12.80 -21.42 -8.33
N VAL A 256 13.32 -20.75 -7.31
CA VAL A 256 13.37 -19.29 -7.22
C VAL A 256 14.81 -18.84 -7.47
N ARG A 257 15.00 -17.92 -8.41
CA ARG A 257 16.31 -17.33 -8.71
C ARG A 257 16.55 -16.12 -7.83
N MET A 258 17.63 -16.10 -7.08
CA MET A 258 18.00 -14.99 -6.21
C MET A 258 19.49 -14.72 -6.20
N ARG A 259 19.88 -13.46 -5.98
CA ARG A 259 21.26 -13.01 -5.88
C ARG A 259 21.65 -12.94 -4.41
N ILE A 260 22.63 -13.73 -4.00
CA ILE A 260 23.05 -13.86 -2.60
C ILE A 260 24.49 -13.38 -2.45
N ALA A 261 24.74 -12.55 -1.42
CA ALA A 261 26.05 -12.09 -1.03
C ALA A 261 26.60 -12.86 0.19
N CYS A 262 27.79 -13.41 0.07
CA CYS A 262 28.49 -14.16 1.12
C CYS A 262 30.00 -13.86 1.08
N ARG A 263 30.78 -14.41 2.01
CA ARG A 263 32.23 -14.15 2.01
C ARG A 263 32.93 -14.87 0.86
N ASP A 264 32.45 -16.07 0.55
CA ASP A 264 32.94 -16.93 -0.51
C ASP A 264 31.77 -17.71 -1.14
N VAL A 265 31.46 -17.41 -2.40
CA VAL A 265 30.36 -18.05 -3.14
C VAL A 265 30.67 -19.51 -3.53
N THR A 266 31.92 -19.95 -3.41
CA THR A 266 32.33 -21.35 -3.70
C THR A 266 32.06 -22.30 -2.56
N GLN A 267 31.86 -21.75 -1.37
CA GLN A 267 31.71 -22.49 -0.11
C GLN A 267 30.24 -22.49 0.38
N VAL A 268 29.30 -21.99 -0.42
CA VAL A 268 27.85 -22.11 -0.14
C VAL A 268 27.45 -23.58 -0.28
N PRO A 269 26.80 -24.19 0.73
CA PRO A 269 26.42 -25.60 0.68
C PRO A 269 25.30 -25.84 -0.34
N GLU A 270 25.26 -27.04 -0.92
CA GLU A 270 24.18 -27.44 -1.84
C GLU A 270 22.83 -27.54 -1.14
N VAL A 271 22.81 -27.80 0.18
CA VAL A 271 21.59 -27.96 0.99
C VAL A 271 21.72 -27.18 2.30
N ALA A 272 20.65 -26.50 2.71
CA ALA A 272 20.51 -25.85 4.00
C ALA A 272 19.15 -26.20 4.62
N GLU A 273 19.14 -26.73 5.85
CA GLU A 273 17.93 -27.18 6.55
C GLU A 273 17.34 -26.03 7.39
N SER A 274 16.08 -25.64 7.22
CA SER A 274 15.45 -24.69 8.15
C SER A 274 13.94 -24.88 8.23
N SER A 275 13.30 -24.23 9.21
CA SER A 275 11.86 -24.34 9.40
C SER A 275 11.07 -23.25 8.69
N LEU A 276 9.94 -23.64 8.10
CA LEU A 276 8.87 -22.73 7.70
C LEU A 276 7.66 -23.02 8.61
N GLY A 277 7.41 -22.12 9.56
CA GLY A 277 6.44 -22.36 10.62
C GLY A 277 6.93 -23.44 11.58
N LEU A 278 6.17 -24.52 11.72
CA LEU A 278 6.49 -25.66 12.61
C LEU A 278 7.12 -26.85 11.87
N PHE A 279 7.34 -26.74 10.56
CA PHE A 279 7.84 -27.83 9.71
C PHE A 279 9.26 -27.54 9.21
N ILE A 280 10.10 -28.56 9.18
CA ILE A 280 11.50 -28.50 8.72
C ILE A 280 11.56 -28.82 7.22
N TYR A 281 12.35 -28.05 6.48
CA TYR A 281 12.54 -28.19 5.04
C TYR A 281 14.02 -28.14 4.69
N ASP A 282 14.38 -28.90 3.66
CA ASP A 282 15.65 -28.76 2.96
C ASP A 282 15.52 -27.77 1.81
N PHE A 283 16.37 -26.75 1.81
CA PHE A 283 16.50 -25.79 0.71
C PHE A 283 17.77 -26.09 -0.07
N PHE A 284 17.64 -26.21 -1.39
CA PHE A 284 18.73 -26.59 -2.26
C PHE A 284 19.25 -25.36 -3.01
N PHE A 285 20.57 -25.11 -2.95
CA PHE A 285 21.23 -23.95 -3.56
C PHE A 285 22.14 -24.40 -4.70
N GLU A 286 21.73 -24.09 -5.93
CA GLU A 286 22.55 -24.32 -7.13
C GLU A 286 23.11 -22.99 -7.62
N ARG A 287 24.44 -22.81 -7.54
CA ARG A 287 25.10 -21.61 -8.06
C ARG A 287 25.00 -21.58 -9.57
N GLU A 288 24.47 -20.49 -10.11
CA GLU A 288 24.56 -20.23 -11.55
C GLU A 288 26.02 -19.91 -11.89
N MET A 289 26.69 -20.89 -12.48
CA MET A 289 27.97 -20.66 -13.14
C MET A 289 27.69 -19.78 -14.36
N VAL A 290 28.04 -18.50 -14.24
CA VAL A 290 28.29 -17.71 -15.43
C VAL A 290 29.48 -18.39 -16.09
N GLU A 291 29.28 -19.09 -17.21
CA GLU A 291 30.39 -19.46 -18.08
C GLU A 291 31.23 -18.20 -18.22
N PRO A 292 32.54 -18.23 -17.88
CA PRO A 292 33.36 -17.05 -18.02
C PRO A 292 33.10 -16.55 -19.41
N ALA A 293 32.56 -15.32 -19.51
CA ALA A 293 32.28 -14.69 -20.78
C ALA A 293 33.51 -14.99 -21.63
N GLN A 294 33.32 -15.81 -22.68
CA GLN A 294 34.35 -16.00 -23.66
C GLN A 294 34.80 -14.57 -23.96
N GLN A 295 36.05 -14.24 -23.62
CA GLN A 295 36.67 -13.03 -24.15
C GLN A 295 36.26 -13.01 -25.60
N PRO A 296 35.68 -11.90 -26.12
CA PRO A 296 35.07 -11.89 -27.43
C PRO A 296 36.06 -12.55 -28.38
N VAL A 297 35.72 -13.78 -28.79
CA VAL A 297 36.56 -14.56 -29.68
C VAL A 297 36.64 -13.68 -30.89
N SER A 298 37.85 -13.22 -31.21
CA SER A 298 38.07 -12.51 -32.46
C SER A 298 37.39 -13.34 -33.55
N PRO A 299 36.45 -12.79 -34.33
CA PRO A 299 35.73 -13.58 -35.30
C PRO A 299 36.72 -13.99 -36.39
N VAL A 300 37.32 -15.18 -36.25
CA VAL A 300 37.90 -15.90 -37.37
C VAL A 300 36.73 -16.53 -38.10
N GLY A 301 36.17 -15.69 -38.95
CA GLY A 301 34.94 -15.89 -39.69
C GLY A 301 34.42 -14.51 -40.02
N ALA A 302 34.94 -13.89 -41.08
CA ALA A 302 34.40 -12.65 -41.60
C ALA A 302 32.90 -12.84 -41.89
N SER A 303 32.03 -12.40 -40.97
CA SER A 303 30.59 -12.38 -41.19
C SER A 303 29.99 -11.09 -40.61
N LYS A 304 29.72 -10.14 -41.52
CA LYS A 304 28.81 -8.98 -41.45
C LYS A 304 28.37 -8.52 -40.05
N MET A 305 28.79 -7.31 -39.66
CA MET A 305 28.16 -6.50 -38.62
C MET A 305 26.64 -6.47 -38.83
N ASP A 306 25.87 -7.03 -37.90
CA ASP A 306 24.41 -7.11 -37.97
C ASP A 306 23.83 -5.69 -38.00
N ASN A 307 23.18 -5.32 -39.10
CA ASN A 307 22.62 -3.99 -39.30
C ASN A 307 21.14 -3.95 -38.84
N CYS A 308 20.56 -2.75 -38.77
CA CYS A 308 19.16 -2.52 -38.36
C CYS A 308 18.16 -3.50 -39.01
N GLU A 309 18.39 -3.87 -40.26
CA GLU A 309 17.52 -4.75 -41.05
C GLU A 309 17.59 -6.23 -40.63
N THR A 310 18.76 -6.73 -40.21
CA THR A 310 18.90 -8.12 -39.72
C THR A 310 18.17 -8.29 -38.39
N TRP A 311 18.33 -7.34 -37.47
CA TRP A 311 17.59 -7.29 -36.22
C TRP A 311 16.08 -7.17 -36.40
N ARG A 312 15.64 -6.33 -37.35
CA ARG A 312 14.22 -6.23 -37.73
C ARG A 312 13.65 -7.57 -38.18
N SER A 313 14.40 -8.31 -38.98
CA SER A 313 13.97 -9.60 -39.52
C SER A 313 13.86 -10.66 -38.42
N ARG A 314 14.83 -10.73 -37.49
CA ARG A 314 14.76 -11.58 -36.29
C ARG A 314 13.55 -11.24 -35.42
N GLY A 315 13.28 -9.95 -35.22
CA GLY A 315 12.10 -9.49 -34.49
C GLY A 315 10.79 -9.93 -35.16
N ASN A 316 10.70 -9.87 -36.49
CA ASN A 316 9.51 -10.33 -37.22
C ASN A 316 9.30 -11.84 -37.07
N GLU A 317 10.38 -12.64 -37.08
CA GLU A 317 10.32 -14.08 -36.87
C GLU A 317 9.84 -14.41 -35.45
N ALA A 318 10.43 -13.77 -34.44
CA ALA A 318 10.01 -13.93 -33.05
C ALA A 318 8.54 -13.52 -32.85
N TYR A 319 8.11 -12.41 -33.47
CA TYR A 319 6.72 -11.95 -33.46
C TYR A 319 5.77 -12.97 -34.10
N GLY A 320 6.13 -13.52 -35.26
CA GLY A 320 5.34 -14.56 -35.94
C GLY A 320 5.22 -15.85 -35.14
N LYS A 321 6.21 -16.15 -34.29
CA LYS A 321 6.20 -17.29 -33.34
C LYS A 321 5.52 -16.97 -32.00
N GLY A 322 4.93 -15.78 -31.84
CA GLY A 322 4.24 -15.36 -30.62
C GLY A 322 5.17 -14.98 -29.44
N ARG A 323 6.50 -14.94 -29.65
CA ARG A 323 7.48 -14.58 -28.62
C ARG A 323 7.63 -13.06 -28.56
N LEU A 324 6.62 -12.40 -27.98
CA LEU A 324 6.51 -10.94 -28.02
C LEU A 324 7.65 -10.20 -27.30
N THR A 325 8.20 -10.74 -26.20
CA THR A 325 9.31 -10.10 -25.46
C THR A 325 10.61 -10.14 -26.26
N GLU A 326 10.95 -11.30 -26.81
CA GLU A 326 12.12 -11.47 -27.69
C GLU A 326 12.00 -10.60 -28.95
N ALA A 327 10.78 -10.49 -29.51
CA ALA A 327 10.53 -9.60 -30.63
C ALA A 327 10.81 -8.14 -30.27
N GLU A 328 10.34 -7.66 -29.12
CA GLU A 328 10.59 -6.29 -28.62
C GLU A 328 12.08 -6.01 -28.42
N GLU A 329 12.83 -6.96 -27.85
CA GLU A 329 14.28 -6.88 -27.67
C GLU A 329 15.01 -6.79 -29.02
N CYS A 330 14.65 -7.65 -29.97
CA CYS A 330 15.22 -7.63 -31.32
C CYS A 330 14.98 -6.30 -32.04
N TYR A 331 13.77 -5.73 -31.96
CA TYR A 331 13.51 -4.41 -32.56
C TYR A 331 14.26 -3.29 -31.84
N THR A 332 14.47 -3.41 -30.53
CA THR A 332 15.25 -2.43 -29.75
C THR A 332 16.72 -2.47 -30.14
N HIS A 333 17.32 -3.66 -30.23
CA HIS A 333 18.67 -3.81 -30.76
C HIS A 333 18.80 -3.31 -32.20
N GLY A 334 17.76 -3.49 -33.02
CA GLY A 334 17.72 -2.92 -34.38
C GLY A 334 17.71 -1.40 -34.40
N ILE A 335 17.01 -0.75 -33.46
CA ILE A 335 17.00 0.70 -33.29
C ILE A 335 18.36 1.21 -32.80
N ASP A 336 18.96 0.53 -31.83
CA ASP A 336 20.25 0.92 -31.24
C ASP A 336 21.43 0.71 -32.21
N SER A 337 21.32 -0.24 -33.13
CA SER A 337 22.33 -0.55 -34.15
C SER A 337 22.27 0.35 -35.40
N PHE A 338 21.60 1.50 -35.31
CA PHE A 338 21.39 2.40 -36.45
C PHE A 338 22.66 3.14 -36.88
N SER A 339 22.88 3.24 -38.20
CA SER A 339 23.92 4.06 -38.84
C SER A 339 23.31 5.03 -39.86
N SER A 340 23.92 6.21 -40.05
CA SER A 340 23.35 7.37 -40.77
C SER A 340 23.23 7.26 -42.32
N ASN A 341 22.83 6.10 -42.85
CA ASN A 341 22.56 5.89 -44.28
C ASN A 341 21.04 5.93 -44.59
N GLU A 342 20.66 6.29 -45.81
CA GLU A 342 19.24 6.47 -46.21
C GLU A 342 18.44 5.14 -46.18
N GLY A 343 19.04 4.03 -46.61
CA GLY A 343 18.44 2.69 -46.46
C GLY A 343 18.25 2.26 -45.00
N SER A 344 19.14 2.71 -44.11
CA SER A 344 19.03 2.47 -42.67
C SER A 344 17.88 3.26 -42.03
N ARG A 345 17.51 4.43 -42.57
CA ARG A 345 16.40 5.25 -42.03
C ARG A 345 15.03 4.59 -42.22
N LYS A 346 14.80 3.96 -43.37
CA LYS A 346 13.57 3.19 -43.63
C LYS A 346 13.47 1.96 -42.73
N ALA A 347 14.58 1.24 -42.55
CA ALA A 347 14.64 0.10 -41.63
C ALA A 347 14.35 0.53 -40.18
N LEU A 348 14.92 1.66 -39.74
CA LEU A 348 14.68 2.25 -38.42
C LEU A 348 13.21 2.60 -38.19
N MET A 349 12.58 3.30 -39.14
CA MET A 349 11.15 3.62 -39.09
C MET A 349 10.28 2.35 -38.96
N LEU A 350 10.60 1.30 -39.73
CA LEU A 350 9.89 0.02 -39.67
C LEU A 350 10.12 -0.70 -38.34
N CYS A 351 11.33 -0.63 -37.76
CA CYS A 351 11.62 -1.16 -36.43
C CYS A 351 10.76 -0.47 -35.36
N TYR A 352 10.65 0.87 -35.36
CA TYR A 352 9.73 1.59 -34.47
C TYR A 352 8.29 1.11 -34.65
N SER A 353 7.83 1.00 -35.89
CA SER A 353 6.45 0.58 -36.17
C SER A 353 6.15 -0.87 -35.76
N ASN A 354 7.11 -1.79 -35.93
CA ASN A 354 6.95 -3.19 -35.55
C ASN A 354 7.09 -3.39 -34.03
N ARG A 355 7.98 -2.63 -33.38
CA ARG A 355 8.04 -2.56 -31.92
C ARG A 355 6.75 -2.02 -31.33
N ALA A 356 6.17 -0.98 -31.93
CA ALA A 356 4.87 -0.47 -31.54
C ALA A 356 3.78 -1.55 -31.62
N ALA A 357 3.68 -2.27 -32.74
CA ALA A 357 2.71 -3.37 -32.89
C ALA A 357 2.91 -4.49 -31.84
N THR A 358 4.17 -4.79 -31.51
CA THR A 358 4.53 -5.76 -30.47
C THR A 358 4.09 -5.29 -29.09
N ARG A 359 4.38 -4.03 -28.74
CA ARG A 359 3.96 -3.39 -27.48
C ARG A 359 2.44 -3.27 -27.35
N MET A 360 1.72 -2.98 -28.45
CA MET A 360 0.25 -3.02 -28.48
C MET A 360 -0.26 -4.43 -28.14
N SER A 361 0.35 -5.47 -28.72
CA SER A 361 -0.02 -6.88 -28.48
C SER A 361 0.24 -7.31 -27.04
N GLN A 362 1.28 -6.74 -26.41
CA GLN A 362 1.55 -6.93 -24.99
C GLN A 362 0.64 -6.09 -24.08
N GLY A 363 -0.01 -5.04 -24.58
CA GLY A 363 -0.86 -4.11 -23.82
C GLY A 363 -0.11 -2.91 -23.19
N LYS A 364 1.08 -2.60 -23.68
CA LYS A 364 1.88 -1.40 -23.34
C LYS A 364 1.51 -0.25 -24.29
N MET A 365 0.30 0.29 -24.15
CA MET A 365 -0.29 1.21 -25.14
C MET A 365 0.40 2.58 -25.18
N ARG A 366 0.86 3.12 -24.04
CA ARG A 366 1.62 4.39 -24.03
C ARG A 366 2.98 4.27 -24.73
N GLU A 367 3.72 3.17 -24.48
CA GLU A 367 4.99 2.89 -25.17
C GLU A 367 4.81 2.67 -26.66
N ALA A 368 3.76 1.94 -27.05
CA ALA A 368 3.41 1.80 -28.45
C ALA A 368 3.06 3.13 -29.11
N LEU A 369 2.33 4.01 -28.42
CA LEU A 369 1.99 5.35 -28.92
C LEU A 369 3.25 6.19 -29.18
N PHE A 370 4.23 6.15 -28.28
CA PHE A 370 5.51 6.81 -28.46
C PHE A 370 6.23 6.30 -29.72
N ASP A 371 6.34 4.99 -29.88
CA ASP A 371 6.99 4.39 -31.06
C ASP A 371 6.26 4.71 -32.37
N CYS A 372 4.91 4.77 -32.36
CA CYS A 372 4.14 5.17 -33.53
C CYS A 372 4.40 6.63 -33.92
N ARG A 373 4.52 7.53 -32.93
CA ARG A 373 4.89 8.94 -33.17
C ARG A 373 6.29 9.03 -33.75
N LYS A 374 7.27 8.33 -33.18
CA LYS A 374 8.64 8.26 -33.74
C LYS A 374 8.66 7.78 -35.18
N ALA A 375 7.88 6.76 -35.53
CA ALA A 375 7.78 6.30 -36.91
C ALA A 375 7.16 7.36 -37.84
N THR A 376 6.19 8.15 -37.35
CA THR A 376 5.54 9.23 -38.11
C THR A 376 6.45 10.46 -38.25
N ASP A 377 7.36 10.69 -37.31
CA ASP A 377 8.37 11.75 -37.40
C ASP A 377 9.35 11.51 -38.57
N PHE A 378 9.62 10.24 -38.91
CA PHE A 378 10.45 9.88 -40.07
C PHE A 378 9.71 9.99 -41.39
N ASP A 379 8.46 9.54 -41.43
CA ASP A 379 7.59 9.60 -42.60
C ASP A 379 6.17 9.92 -42.18
N SER A 380 5.77 11.17 -42.37
CA SER A 380 4.43 11.64 -42.05
C SER A 380 3.36 11.02 -42.93
N SER A 381 3.71 10.44 -44.08
CA SER A 381 2.80 9.72 -44.98
C SER A 381 2.62 8.24 -44.59
N PHE A 382 3.32 7.75 -43.57
CA PHE A 382 3.28 6.34 -43.18
C PHE A 382 1.98 5.96 -42.44
N LEU A 383 0.95 5.68 -43.23
CA LEU A 383 -0.41 5.44 -42.76
C LEU A 383 -0.53 4.31 -41.72
N LYS A 384 0.24 3.22 -41.83
CA LYS A 384 0.17 2.12 -40.84
C LYS A 384 0.55 2.59 -39.44
N ALA A 385 1.53 3.50 -39.31
CA ALA A 385 1.88 4.09 -38.03
C ALA A 385 0.77 5.03 -37.53
N GLN A 386 0.17 5.84 -38.41
CA GLN A 386 -0.95 6.72 -38.05
C GLN A 386 -2.19 5.95 -37.54
N VAL A 387 -2.57 4.86 -38.22
CA VAL A 387 -3.68 4.01 -37.79
C VAL A 387 -3.38 3.34 -36.44
N ARG A 388 -2.13 2.92 -36.20
CA ARG A 388 -1.70 2.40 -34.89
C ARG A 388 -1.75 3.48 -33.81
N THR A 389 -1.31 4.71 -34.09
CA THR A 389 -1.45 5.88 -33.20
C THR A 389 -2.90 6.06 -32.76
N ALA A 390 -3.83 6.11 -33.72
CA ALA A 390 -5.26 6.30 -33.45
C ALA A 390 -5.84 5.16 -32.58
N LYS A 391 -5.44 3.91 -32.85
CA LYS A 391 -5.84 2.75 -32.04
C LYS A 391 -5.27 2.78 -30.62
N CYS A 392 -4.00 3.17 -30.44
CA CYS A 392 -3.41 3.33 -29.12
C CYS A 392 -4.16 4.38 -28.30
N LEU A 393 -4.46 5.54 -28.89
CA LEU A 393 -5.25 6.61 -28.26
C LEU A 393 -6.64 6.10 -27.88
N LEU A 394 -7.32 5.39 -28.78
CA LEU A 394 -8.63 4.78 -28.49
C LEU A 394 -8.54 3.77 -27.32
N ALA A 395 -7.54 2.89 -27.32
CA ALA A 395 -7.36 1.89 -26.27
C ALA A 395 -7.07 2.52 -24.89
N LEU A 396 -6.35 3.64 -24.87
CA LEU A 396 -6.08 4.47 -23.68
C LEU A 396 -7.28 5.32 -23.23
N GLY A 397 -8.32 5.43 -24.06
CA GLY A 397 -9.49 6.28 -23.80
C GLY A 397 -9.24 7.77 -24.01
N ASP A 398 -8.17 8.14 -24.72
CA ASP A 398 -7.93 9.50 -25.22
C ASP A 398 -8.82 9.73 -26.47
N VAL A 399 -10.14 9.64 -26.27
CA VAL A 399 -11.15 9.45 -27.34
C VAL A 399 -11.17 10.62 -28.33
N GLU A 400 -11.07 11.86 -27.85
CA GLU A 400 -11.08 13.05 -28.70
C GLU A 400 -9.88 13.06 -29.66
N GLU A 401 -8.68 12.74 -29.14
CA GLU A 401 -7.47 12.64 -29.94
C GLU A 401 -7.50 11.43 -30.89
N ALA A 402 -8.11 10.32 -30.46
CA ALA A 402 -8.33 9.16 -31.32
C ALA A 402 -9.25 9.50 -32.51
N GLN A 403 -10.35 10.23 -32.28
CA GLN A 403 -11.26 10.67 -33.34
C GLN A 403 -10.52 11.54 -34.37
N LYS A 404 -9.79 12.57 -33.89
CA LYS A 404 -8.98 13.44 -34.77
C LYS A 404 -7.96 12.62 -35.58
N ALA A 405 -7.27 11.67 -34.95
CA ALA A 405 -6.29 10.84 -35.62
C ALA A 405 -6.91 9.94 -36.71
N PHE A 406 -8.09 9.35 -36.47
CA PHE A 406 -8.81 8.58 -37.49
C PHE A 406 -9.32 9.48 -38.64
N GLU A 407 -9.81 10.68 -38.34
CA GLU A 407 -10.23 11.63 -39.38
C GLU A 407 -9.06 12.11 -40.25
N MET A 408 -7.89 12.33 -39.65
CA MET A 408 -6.66 12.66 -40.38
C MET A 408 -6.25 11.52 -41.32
N CYS A 409 -6.37 10.26 -40.88
CA CYS A 409 -6.12 9.10 -41.75
C CYS A 409 -7.05 9.10 -42.97
N LEU A 410 -8.34 9.47 -42.78
CA LEU A 410 -9.34 9.54 -43.87
C LEU A 410 -9.13 10.71 -44.83
N LYS A 411 -8.58 11.84 -44.37
CA LYS A 411 -8.36 13.05 -45.19
C LYS A 411 -7.04 13.03 -45.97
N SER A 412 -6.16 12.07 -45.71
CA SER A 412 -4.85 12.02 -46.35
C SER A 412 -4.99 11.79 -47.87
N ASN A 413 -4.30 12.60 -48.69
CA ASN A 413 -4.38 12.63 -50.17
C ASN A 413 -3.92 11.33 -50.88
N HIS A 414 -3.67 10.24 -50.13
CA HIS A 414 -3.17 8.96 -50.63
C HIS A 414 -4.29 7.91 -50.83
N HIS A 415 -5.53 8.33 -51.08
CA HIS A 415 -6.67 7.43 -51.32
C HIS A 415 -6.40 6.35 -52.39
N SER A 416 -5.46 6.57 -53.32
CA SER A 416 -5.04 5.60 -54.33
C SER A 416 -4.13 4.46 -53.83
N SER A 417 -3.58 4.53 -52.60
CA SER A 417 -2.70 3.49 -52.03
C SER A 417 -3.25 2.80 -50.78
N LEU A 418 -4.44 3.17 -50.31
CA LEU A 418 -5.10 2.49 -49.19
C LEU A 418 -5.67 1.13 -49.63
N ASP A 419 -5.22 0.05 -48.97
CA ASP A 419 -5.94 -1.21 -48.98
C ASP A 419 -7.35 -1.00 -48.39
N LEU A 420 -8.39 -1.50 -49.08
CA LEU A 420 -9.80 -1.44 -48.68
C LEU A 420 -9.99 -1.92 -47.23
N LYS A 421 -9.15 -2.88 -46.79
CA LYS A 421 -9.12 -3.39 -45.42
C LYS A 421 -8.74 -2.31 -44.39
N THR A 422 -7.73 -1.49 -44.67
CA THR A 422 -7.27 -0.42 -43.79
C THR A 422 -8.28 0.72 -43.72
N LEU A 423 -8.93 1.06 -44.85
CA LEU A 423 -9.98 2.08 -44.86
C LEU A 423 -11.19 1.68 -44.00
N LYS A 424 -11.63 0.40 -44.12
CA LYS A 424 -12.70 -0.15 -43.28
C LYS A 424 -12.34 -0.11 -41.80
N GLU A 425 -11.09 -0.44 -41.47
CA GLU A 425 -10.58 -0.41 -40.10
C GLU A 425 -10.55 1.00 -39.50
N VAL A 426 -10.15 2.01 -40.28
CA VAL A 426 -10.17 3.42 -39.84
C VAL A 426 -11.62 3.90 -39.62
N SER A 427 -12.53 3.57 -40.53
CA SER A 427 -13.94 3.93 -40.40
C SER A 427 -14.60 3.28 -39.18
N ASP A 428 -14.33 2.00 -38.93
CA ASP A 428 -14.79 1.27 -37.74
C ASP A 428 -14.21 1.88 -36.45
N GLY A 429 -12.91 2.22 -36.45
CA GLY A 429 -12.25 2.92 -35.35
C GLY A 429 -12.89 4.26 -35.03
N LEU A 430 -13.22 5.06 -36.05
CA LEU A 430 -13.89 6.35 -35.89
C LEU A 430 -15.31 6.19 -35.31
N GLN A 431 -16.08 5.22 -35.80
CA GLN A 431 -17.42 4.94 -35.27
C GLN A 431 -17.37 4.52 -33.80
N LYS A 432 -16.42 3.65 -33.44
CA LYS A 432 -16.18 3.25 -32.05
C LYS A 432 -15.81 4.45 -31.17
N ALA A 433 -14.90 5.30 -31.64
CA ALA A 433 -14.50 6.49 -30.91
C ALA A 433 -15.67 7.47 -30.68
N LYS A 434 -16.55 7.66 -31.68
CA LYS A 434 -17.79 8.46 -31.52
C LYS A 434 -18.73 7.86 -30.48
N LYS A 435 -19.01 6.55 -30.59
CA LYS A 435 -19.86 5.83 -29.64
C LYS A 435 -19.37 5.95 -28.19
N ILE A 436 -18.06 5.81 -27.96
CA ILE A 436 -17.49 5.93 -26.60
C ILE A 436 -17.60 7.37 -26.08
N SER A 437 -17.43 8.37 -26.94
CA SER A 437 -17.59 9.78 -26.55
C SER A 437 -19.02 10.06 -26.06
N ASP A 438 -20.03 9.56 -26.79
CA ASP A 438 -21.43 9.67 -26.39
C ASP A 438 -21.70 8.95 -25.05
N PHE A 439 -21.15 7.74 -24.88
CA PHE A 439 -21.27 6.98 -23.65
C PHE A 439 -20.64 7.70 -22.45
N ILE A 440 -19.47 8.32 -22.62
CA ILE A 440 -18.81 9.10 -21.57
C ILE A 440 -19.67 10.30 -21.19
N LEU A 441 -20.20 11.04 -22.18
CA LEU A 441 -20.97 12.26 -21.93
C LEU A 441 -22.26 11.94 -21.14
N GLN A 442 -23.04 10.98 -21.62
CA GLN A 442 -24.33 10.63 -21.03
C GLN A 442 -24.15 9.96 -19.65
N SER A 443 -23.16 9.07 -19.49
CA SER A 443 -22.88 8.45 -18.19
C SER A 443 -22.40 9.48 -17.16
N LYS A 444 -21.57 10.44 -17.57
CA LYS A 444 -21.11 11.52 -16.69
C LYS A 444 -22.27 12.40 -16.23
N GLU A 445 -23.22 12.69 -17.10
CA GLU A 445 -24.43 13.44 -16.74
C GLU A 445 -25.25 12.70 -15.67
N TYR A 446 -25.48 11.40 -15.85
CA TYR A 446 -26.22 10.58 -14.88
C TYR A 446 -25.52 10.50 -13.52
N LEU A 447 -24.20 10.35 -13.51
CA LEU A 447 -23.40 10.32 -12.28
C LEU A 447 -23.43 11.67 -11.54
N LEU A 448 -23.23 12.78 -12.26
CA LEU A 448 -23.22 14.13 -11.65
C LEU A 448 -24.60 14.52 -11.09
N LYS A 449 -25.67 14.19 -11.82
CA LYS A 449 -27.04 14.44 -11.36
C LYS A 449 -27.52 13.42 -10.31
N LYS A 450 -26.72 12.39 -10.01
CA LYS A 450 -27.10 11.26 -9.15
C LYS A 450 -28.46 10.67 -9.54
N ALA A 451 -28.67 10.48 -10.85
CA ALA A 451 -29.90 9.91 -11.39
C ALA A 451 -29.93 8.39 -11.13
N PHE A 452 -30.26 8.00 -9.89
CA PHE A 452 -30.15 6.62 -9.39
C PHE A 452 -30.85 5.57 -10.27
N ASP A 453 -31.96 5.93 -10.93
CA ASP A 453 -32.69 5.07 -11.87
C ASP A 453 -31.90 4.81 -13.17
N LYS A 454 -30.99 5.72 -13.55
CA LYS A 454 -30.13 5.62 -14.75
C LYS A 454 -28.73 5.10 -14.46
N ILE A 455 -28.28 5.05 -13.21
CA ILE A 455 -26.93 4.56 -12.87
C ILE A 455 -26.68 3.11 -13.35
N PRO A 456 -27.62 2.15 -13.28
CA PRO A 456 -27.40 0.82 -13.86
C PRO A 456 -27.16 0.87 -15.39
N SER A 457 -27.88 1.73 -16.10
CA SER A 457 -27.67 1.96 -17.54
C SER A 457 -26.30 2.60 -17.80
N ALA A 458 -25.90 3.59 -17.00
CA ALA A 458 -24.58 4.21 -17.08
C ALA A 458 -23.47 3.16 -16.86
N LEU A 459 -23.62 2.29 -15.88
CA LEU A 459 -22.66 1.22 -15.59
C LEU A 459 -22.49 0.26 -16.77
N GLN A 460 -23.59 -0.08 -17.47
CA GLN A 460 -23.54 -0.90 -18.68
C GLN A 460 -22.83 -0.17 -19.81
N MET A 461 -23.18 1.09 -20.07
CA MET A 461 -22.53 1.91 -21.10
C MET A 461 -21.02 2.07 -20.87
N ILE A 462 -20.62 2.30 -19.62
CA ILE A 462 -19.20 2.39 -19.23
C ILE A 462 -18.52 1.03 -19.42
N SER A 463 -19.18 -0.08 -19.10
CA SER A 463 -18.62 -1.43 -19.31
C SER A 463 -18.45 -1.76 -20.79
N ASP A 464 -19.42 -1.38 -21.63
CA ASP A 464 -19.31 -1.48 -23.09
C ASP A 464 -18.17 -0.62 -23.62
N ALA A 465 -18.01 0.61 -23.12
CA ALA A 465 -16.90 1.49 -23.47
C ALA A 465 -15.54 0.89 -23.08
N LEU A 466 -15.43 0.32 -21.87
CA LEU A 466 -14.21 -0.34 -21.39
C LEU A 466 -13.85 -1.60 -22.18
N SER A 467 -14.83 -2.28 -22.79
CA SER A 467 -14.54 -3.40 -23.69
C SER A 467 -13.73 -2.98 -24.93
N ILE A 468 -13.84 -1.72 -25.33
CA ILE A 468 -13.11 -1.12 -26.46
C ILE A 468 -11.86 -0.37 -25.96
N SER A 469 -12.03 0.47 -24.93
CA SER A 469 -10.98 1.31 -24.32
C SER A 469 -10.49 0.71 -22.99
N LYS A 470 -9.92 -0.50 -23.07
CA LYS A 470 -9.54 -1.32 -21.91
C LYS A 470 -8.60 -0.63 -20.92
N TYR A 471 -7.80 0.33 -21.37
CA TYR A 471 -6.77 1.00 -20.54
C TYR A 471 -7.17 2.42 -20.13
N SER A 472 -8.45 2.78 -20.30
CA SER A 472 -8.94 4.12 -19.95
C SER A 472 -9.13 4.28 -18.45
N ASP A 473 -8.23 5.05 -17.83
CA ASP A 473 -8.32 5.36 -16.40
C ASP A 473 -9.58 6.17 -16.06
N LYS A 474 -9.99 7.07 -16.95
CA LYS A 474 -11.23 7.86 -16.82
C LYS A 474 -12.48 6.99 -16.78
N LEU A 475 -12.60 6.02 -17.69
CA LEU A 475 -13.74 5.09 -17.71
C LEU A 475 -13.72 4.15 -16.49
N MET A 476 -12.54 3.73 -16.03
CA MET A 476 -12.42 2.96 -14.79
C MET A 476 -12.90 3.77 -13.58
N ALA A 477 -12.49 5.03 -13.44
CA ALA A 477 -12.95 5.91 -12.37
C ALA A 477 -14.49 6.07 -12.39
N MET A 478 -15.08 6.35 -13.56
CA MET A 478 -16.53 6.46 -13.72
C MET A 478 -17.26 5.15 -13.37
N LYS A 479 -16.69 3.99 -13.71
CA LYS A 479 -17.25 2.69 -13.34
C LYS A 479 -17.26 2.48 -11.83
N ALA A 480 -16.15 2.81 -11.16
CA ALA A 480 -16.04 2.70 -9.72
C ALA A 480 -17.01 3.65 -9.00
N GLU A 481 -17.19 4.88 -9.49
CA GLU A 481 -18.20 5.82 -8.98
C GLU A 481 -19.63 5.30 -9.16
N ALA A 482 -19.96 4.73 -10.33
CA ALA A 482 -21.27 4.11 -10.58
C ALA A 482 -21.55 2.95 -9.61
N LEU A 483 -20.57 2.07 -9.40
CA LEU A 483 -20.68 0.97 -8.44
C LEU A 483 -20.85 1.48 -7.00
N LEU A 484 -20.15 2.55 -6.62
CA LEU A 484 -20.28 3.19 -5.32
C LEU A 484 -21.70 3.72 -5.07
N LEU A 485 -22.29 4.43 -6.05
CA LEU A 485 -23.66 4.94 -5.96
C LEU A 485 -24.72 3.83 -5.91
N LEU A 486 -24.42 2.67 -6.50
CA LEU A 486 -25.24 1.46 -6.39
C LEU A 486 -25.00 0.67 -5.09
N GLN A 487 -24.16 1.17 -4.18
CA GLN A 487 -23.80 0.54 -2.92
C GLN A 487 -23.12 -0.83 -3.06
N ARG A 488 -22.47 -1.08 -4.21
CA ARG A 488 -21.71 -2.31 -4.50
C ARG A 488 -20.25 -2.16 -4.06
N TYR A 489 -20.05 -1.88 -2.78
CA TYR A 489 -18.77 -1.44 -2.21
C TYR A 489 -17.64 -2.48 -2.35
N GLU A 490 -17.94 -3.76 -2.13
CA GLU A 490 -16.99 -4.86 -2.30
C GLU A 490 -16.51 -4.99 -3.75
N GLU A 491 -17.40 -4.73 -4.71
CA GLU A 491 -17.06 -4.73 -6.13
C GLU A 491 -16.20 -3.52 -6.51
N VAL A 492 -16.42 -2.35 -5.90
CA VAL A 492 -15.53 -1.18 -6.06
C VAL A 492 -14.12 -1.52 -5.62
N ILE A 493 -13.97 -2.11 -4.43
CA ILE A 493 -12.66 -2.46 -3.86
C ILE A 493 -11.94 -3.43 -4.79
N ARG A 494 -12.60 -4.54 -5.15
CA ARG A 494 -12.05 -5.56 -6.04
C ARG A 494 -11.68 -4.99 -7.40
N PHE A 495 -12.56 -4.19 -8.01
CA PHE A 495 -12.32 -3.58 -9.31
C PHE A 495 -11.14 -2.61 -9.30
N CYS A 496 -11.00 -1.80 -8.26
CA CYS A 496 -9.85 -0.89 -8.10
C CYS A 496 -8.53 -1.65 -7.95
N GLU A 497 -8.51 -2.76 -7.20
CA GLU A 497 -7.34 -3.60 -7.01
C GLU A 497 -6.95 -4.35 -8.30
N GLU A 498 -7.92 -5.00 -8.95
CA GLU A 498 -7.71 -5.76 -10.19
C GLU A 498 -7.25 -4.88 -11.37
N THR A 499 -7.67 -3.61 -11.41
CA THR A 499 -7.32 -2.70 -12.51
C THR A 499 -6.04 -1.89 -12.27
N LEU A 500 -5.46 -1.95 -11.07
CA LEU A 500 -4.29 -1.15 -10.70
C LEU A 500 -3.10 -1.44 -11.62
N TYR A 501 -2.78 -2.71 -11.86
CA TYR A 501 -1.64 -3.11 -12.69
C TYR A 501 -1.77 -2.62 -14.15
N LEU A 502 -3.00 -2.59 -14.69
CA LEU A 502 -3.26 -2.09 -16.06
C LEU A 502 -2.96 -0.61 -16.17
N ALA A 503 -3.34 0.13 -15.13
CA ALA A 503 -3.21 1.56 -15.08
C ALA A 503 -1.77 1.99 -14.79
N GLU A 504 -1.07 1.34 -13.86
CA GLU A 504 0.37 1.55 -13.61
C GLU A 504 1.21 1.28 -14.87
N ARG A 505 0.88 0.21 -15.60
CA ARG A 505 1.59 -0.12 -16.85
C ARG A 505 1.41 0.92 -17.95
N ASN A 506 0.33 1.70 -17.92
CA ASN A 506 0.03 2.74 -18.91
C ASN A 506 0.09 4.16 -18.32
N SER A 507 0.63 4.33 -17.12
CA SER A 507 0.89 5.63 -16.51
C SER A 507 2.34 6.12 -16.70
N VAL A 508 3.23 5.24 -17.18
CA VAL A 508 4.65 5.55 -17.39
C VAL A 508 4.81 6.71 -18.38
N CYS A 509 5.43 7.78 -17.90
CA CYS A 509 5.82 8.93 -18.71
C CYS A 509 7.06 8.55 -19.54
N LEU A 510 6.94 8.59 -20.87
CA LEU A 510 8.07 8.43 -21.79
C LEU A 510 8.52 9.83 -22.22
N CYS A 511 9.39 10.45 -21.43
CA CYS A 511 10.09 11.65 -21.89
C CYS A 511 11.32 11.25 -22.72
N PRO A 512 11.60 11.97 -23.83
CA PRO A 512 12.83 11.80 -24.62
C PRO A 512 14.00 12.53 -23.95
N ASP A 513 15.10 11.82 -23.80
CA ASP A 513 16.51 12.23 -23.65
C ASP A 513 16.95 13.47 -22.82
N LYS A 514 18.07 13.24 -22.15
CA LYS A 514 19.13 14.17 -21.75
C LYS A 514 19.08 15.51 -22.51
N ASN A 515 18.89 16.61 -21.77
CA ASN A 515 19.00 18.04 -22.15
C ASN A 515 17.72 18.89 -22.13
N SER A 516 16.81 18.67 -21.18
CA SER A 516 15.91 19.74 -20.73
C SER A 516 15.85 19.74 -19.20
N GLU A 517 16.37 20.80 -18.59
CA GLU A 517 16.17 21.11 -17.17
C GLU A 517 14.69 21.44 -16.93
N GLY A 518 14.07 20.80 -15.94
CA GLY A 518 12.73 21.13 -15.42
C GLY A 518 11.89 19.91 -15.06
N ASP A 519 11.74 19.68 -13.74
CA ASP A 519 10.86 18.71 -13.07
C ASP A 519 9.59 18.33 -13.85
N ASN A 520 9.39 17.04 -14.16
CA ASN A 520 8.07 16.40 -14.38
C ASN A 520 8.19 14.88 -14.64
N LEU A 521 8.94 14.13 -13.81
CA LEU A 521 9.05 12.67 -13.99
C LEU A 521 8.03 11.86 -13.16
N ASP A 522 7.45 12.42 -12.09
CA ASP A 522 6.61 11.62 -11.17
C ASP A 522 5.09 11.80 -11.35
N ASN A 523 4.62 12.95 -11.85
CA ASN A 523 3.23 13.43 -11.72
C ASN A 523 2.11 12.48 -12.23
N ASN A 524 2.37 11.64 -13.23
CA ASN A 524 1.33 10.81 -13.85
C ASN A 524 1.09 9.48 -13.11
N THR A 525 2.13 8.88 -12.53
CA THR A 525 2.03 7.58 -11.82
C THR A 525 1.28 7.72 -10.49
N CYS A 526 1.32 8.91 -9.89
CA CYS A 526 0.64 9.21 -8.63
C CYS A 526 -0.88 9.42 -8.83
N SER A 527 -1.31 10.13 -9.88
CA SER A 527 -2.74 10.43 -10.16
C SER A 527 -3.65 9.19 -10.23
N VAL A 528 -3.15 8.12 -10.83
CA VAL A 528 -3.81 6.83 -11.03
C VAL A 528 -4.06 6.10 -9.70
N LYS A 529 -3.17 6.27 -8.71
CA LYS A 529 -3.32 5.66 -7.39
C LYS A 529 -4.29 6.45 -6.51
N LEU A 530 -4.29 7.78 -6.62
CA LEU A 530 -5.02 8.67 -5.71
C LEU A 530 -6.53 8.42 -5.69
N TRP A 531 -7.20 8.43 -6.85
CA TRP A 531 -8.66 8.23 -6.89
C TRP A 531 -9.07 6.81 -6.47
N ARG A 532 -8.28 5.79 -6.81
CA ARG A 532 -8.52 4.39 -6.41
C ARG A 532 -8.49 4.24 -4.90
N HIS A 533 -7.43 4.74 -4.26
CA HIS A 533 -7.31 4.68 -2.80
C HIS A 533 -8.43 5.45 -2.11
N HIS A 534 -8.83 6.60 -2.66
CA HIS A 534 -9.98 7.35 -2.15
C HIS A 534 -11.28 6.54 -2.23
N LEU A 535 -11.61 5.95 -3.38
CA LEU A 535 -12.84 5.16 -3.55
C LEU A 535 -12.81 3.86 -2.74
N ILE A 536 -11.65 3.22 -2.59
CA ILE A 536 -11.47 2.07 -1.69
C ILE A 536 -11.74 2.49 -0.24
N ALA A 537 -11.15 3.59 0.22
CA ALA A 537 -11.38 4.10 1.56
C ALA A 537 -12.86 4.46 1.80
N LYS A 538 -13.50 5.12 0.82
CA LYS A 538 -14.93 5.43 0.87
C LYS A 538 -15.80 4.18 0.92
N SER A 539 -15.43 3.14 0.16
CA SER A 539 -16.11 1.85 0.20
C SER A 539 -15.99 1.18 1.57
N TYR A 540 -14.79 1.12 2.16
CA TYR A 540 -14.61 0.62 3.53
C TYR A 540 -15.39 1.41 4.57
N PHE A 541 -15.43 2.74 4.43
CA PHE A 541 -16.21 3.61 5.31
C PHE A 541 -17.71 3.29 5.23
N CYS A 542 -18.27 3.15 4.02
CA CYS A 542 -19.67 2.76 3.83
C CYS A 542 -19.97 1.34 4.35
N LEU A 543 -18.98 0.44 4.33
CA LEU A 543 -19.07 -0.90 4.93
C LEU A 543 -18.93 -0.91 6.47
N GLY A 544 -18.75 0.25 7.11
CA GLY A 544 -18.55 0.36 8.56
C GLY A 544 -17.17 -0.09 9.04
N LYS A 545 -16.23 -0.33 8.12
CA LYS A 545 -14.84 -0.74 8.34
C LYS A 545 -13.92 0.50 8.43
N LEU A 546 -14.10 1.28 9.49
CA LEU A 546 -13.44 2.59 9.64
C LEU A 546 -11.92 2.47 9.76
N GLU A 547 -11.44 1.44 10.45
CA GLU A 547 -10.03 1.20 10.66
C GLU A 547 -9.31 0.93 9.32
N GLU A 548 -9.90 0.12 8.45
CA GLU A 548 -9.42 -0.14 7.09
C GLU A 548 -9.49 1.12 6.23
N ALA A 549 -10.59 1.86 6.28
CA ALA A 549 -10.73 3.14 5.57
C ALA A 549 -9.61 4.13 5.95
N HIS A 550 -9.33 4.26 7.25
CA HIS A 550 -8.25 5.12 7.77
C HIS A 550 -6.87 4.65 7.33
N GLN A 551 -6.62 3.34 7.30
CA GLN A 551 -5.35 2.80 6.82
C GLN A 551 -5.09 3.16 5.35
N PHE A 552 -6.11 3.06 4.50
CA PHE A 552 -6.01 3.45 3.10
C PHE A 552 -5.82 4.97 2.92
N LEU A 553 -6.47 5.80 3.74
CA LEU A 553 -6.28 7.25 3.71
C LEU A 553 -4.91 7.69 4.20
N LYS A 554 -4.33 7.02 5.21
CA LYS A 554 -2.94 7.25 5.61
C LYS A 554 -1.96 6.92 4.49
N LYS A 555 -2.17 5.82 3.77
CA LYS A 555 -1.35 5.49 2.58
C LYS A 555 -1.49 6.58 1.51
N TYR A 556 -2.71 7.06 1.27
CA TYR A 556 -2.97 8.19 0.36
C TYR A 556 -2.21 9.46 0.79
N GLU A 557 -2.26 9.83 2.07
CA GLU A 557 -1.55 11.00 2.61
C GLU A 557 -0.02 10.85 2.50
N GLN A 558 0.51 9.65 2.72
CA GLN A 558 1.94 9.37 2.51
C GLN A 558 2.36 9.50 1.05
N MET A 559 1.51 9.05 0.10
CA MET A 559 1.74 9.24 -1.34
C MET A 559 1.65 10.72 -1.74
N LYS A 560 0.75 11.48 -1.12
CA LYS A 560 0.60 12.94 -1.33
C LYS A 560 1.84 13.73 -0.91
N VAL A 561 2.57 13.31 0.13
CA VAL A 561 3.79 13.99 0.60
C VAL A 561 4.93 13.91 -0.43
N MET A 562 4.88 12.96 -1.37
CA MET A 562 5.88 12.80 -2.42
C MET A 562 5.61 13.65 -3.69
N GLU A 563 4.54 14.46 -3.78
CA GLU A 563 4.21 15.13 -5.05
C GLU A 563 3.52 16.52 -5.00
N CYS A 564 3.53 17.14 -6.20
CA CYS A 564 3.44 18.55 -6.60
C CYS A 564 2.04 19.22 -6.57
N ARG A 565 2.06 20.54 -6.81
CA ARG A 565 1.02 21.57 -6.66
C ARG A 565 -0.10 21.56 -7.73
N CYS A 566 -0.57 20.41 -8.19
CA CYS A 566 -1.71 20.33 -9.11
C CYS A 566 -2.89 19.52 -8.50
N GLY A 567 -4.07 20.13 -8.45
CA GLY A 567 -5.30 19.51 -7.93
C GLY A 567 -5.81 20.04 -6.57
N LYS A 568 -5.90 21.36 -6.38
CA LYS A 568 -6.33 21.97 -5.10
C LYS A 568 -7.75 21.55 -4.65
N GLN A 569 -8.69 21.37 -5.57
CA GLN A 569 -10.10 21.07 -5.23
C GLN A 569 -10.38 19.61 -4.84
N SER A 570 -9.74 18.62 -5.49
CA SER A 570 -9.89 17.20 -5.12
C SER A 570 -9.11 16.85 -3.84
N GLN A 571 -8.03 17.58 -3.54
CA GLN A 571 -7.22 17.38 -2.36
C GLN A 571 -7.88 17.86 -1.07
N GLU A 572 -8.65 18.96 -1.11
CA GLU A 572 -9.38 19.48 0.05
C GLU A 572 -10.51 18.54 0.49
N SER A 573 -11.26 17.98 -0.47
CA SER A 573 -12.33 17.01 -0.19
C SER A 573 -11.81 15.73 0.48
N ILE A 574 -10.66 15.20 0.03
CA ILE A 574 -10.08 13.97 0.60
C ILE A 574 -9.46 14.22 1.97
N SER A 575 -8.79 15.36 2.17
CA SER A 575 -8.28 15.75 3.50
C SER A 575 -9.42 15.99 4.49
N SER A 576 -10.50 16.64 4.07
CA SER A 576 -11.73 16.77 4.88
C SER A 576 -12.31 15.40 5.25
N PHE A 577 -12.40 14.47 4.29
CA PHE A 577 -12.88 13.11 4.53
C PHE A 577 -12.01 12.33 5.52
N SER A 578 -10.68 12.44 5.42
CA SER A 578 -9.72 11.84 6.36
C SER A 578 -9.89 12.38 7.78
N MET A 579 -10.10 13.69 7.92
CA MET A 579 -10.40 14.30 9.22
C MET A 579 -11.72 13.79 9.80
N THR A 580 -12.78 13.68 8.99
CA THR A 580 -14.07 13.13 9.42
C THR A 580 -13.90 11.70 9.94
N ILE A 581 -13.22 10.81 9.19
CA ILE A 581 -13.00 9.43 9.65
C ILE A 581 -12.21 9.38 10.95
N SER A 582 -11.15 10.19 11.08
CA SER A 582 -10.34 10.26 12.30
C SER A 582 -11.17 10.69 13.51
N GLU A 583 -12.05 11.68 13.33
CA GLU A 583 -12.93 12.16 14.39
C GLU A 583 -13.99 11.12 14.77
N LEU A 584 -14.60 10.44 13.81
CA LEU A 584 -15.57 9.38 14.07
C LEU A 584 -14.94 8.20 14.83
N MET A 585 -13.70 7.83 14.49
CA MET A 585 -12.95 6.82 15.23
C MET A 585 -12.67 7.26 16.67
N ARG A 586 -12.27 8.51 16.87
CA ARG A 586 -12.01 9.08 18.19
C ARG A 586 -13.27 9.08 19.06
N LEU A 587 -14.40 9.53 18.53
CA LEU A 587 -15.68 9.58 19.24
C LEU A 587 -16.18 8.17 19.60
N LYS A 588 -16.09 7.21 18.67
CA LYS A 588 -16.42 5.80 18.94
C LYS A 588 -15.54 5.23 20.06
N ALA A 589 -14.23 5.48 20.02
CA ALA A 589 -13.30 5.01 21.05
C ALA A 589 -13.60 5.62 22.43
N ALA A 590 -13.79 6.94 22.50
CA ALA A 590 -14.14 7.63 23.73
C ALA A 590 -15.48 7.14 24.32
N GLY A 591 -16.49 6.91 23.47
CA GLY A 591 -17.76 6.32 23.91
C GLY A 591 -17.62 4.91 24.46
N ASN A 592 -16.78 4.07 23.83
CA ASN A 592 -16.50 2.72 24.31
C ASN A 592 -15.76 2.74 25.67
N GLU A 593 -14.77 3.62 25.83
CA GLU A 593 -14.01 3.79 27.07
C GLU A 593 -14.89 4.30 28.22
N ALA A 594 -15.73 5.30 27.96
CA ALA A 594 -16.71 5.80 28.93
C ALA A 594 -17.68 4.70 29.36
N PHE A 595 -18.17 3.88 28.41
CA PHE A 595 -19.04 2.75 28.70
C PHE A 595 -18.35 1.71 29.59
N GLN A 596 -17.10 1.33 29.26
CA GLN A 596 -16.31 0.40 30.06
C GLN A 596 -16.03 0.93 31.47
N SER A 597 -15.91 2.25 31.62
CA SER A 597 -15.70 2.93 32.89
C SER A 597 -17.00 3.12 33.71
N GLY A 598 -18.14 2.59 33.25
CA GLY A 598 -19.44 2.77 33.90
C GLY A 598 -20.06 4.16 33.75
N LYS A 599 -19.44 5.05 32.96
CA LYS A 599 -19.88 6.43 32.72
C LYS A 599 -20.87 6.46 31.55
N TYR A 600 -22.04 5.88 31.75
CA TYR A 600 -23.00 5.64 30.66
C TYR A 600 -23.55 6.91 30.03
N LEU A 601 -23.74 7.99 30.80
CA LEU A 601 -24.22 9.27 30.27
C LEU A 601 -23.18 9.89 29.31
N GLU A 602 -21.91 9.94 29.71
CA GLU A 602 -20.81 10.40 28.84
C GLU A 602 -20.71 9.52 27.57
N ALA A 603 -20.88 8.20 27.71
CA ALA A 603 -20.90 7.30 26.55
C ALA A 603 -22.03 7.65 25.56
N VAL A 604 -23.23 7.93 26.06
CA VAL A 604 -24.37 8.38 25.24
C VAL A 604 -24.06 9.69 24.50
N GLU A 605 -23.40 10.64 25.15
CA GLU A 605 -23.00 11.91 24.54
C GLU A 605 -21.97 11.72 23.41
N TYR A 606 -20.95 10.88 23.63
CA TYR A 606 -19.96 10.58 22.59
C TYR A 606 -20.59 9.87 21.38
N TYR A 607 -21.45 8.87 21.59
CA TYR A 607 -22.14 8.21 20.48
C TYR A 607 -23.10 9.15 19.76
N THR A 608 -23.80 10.02 20.48
CA THR A 608 -24.68 11.02 19.87
C THR A 608 -23.90 12.02 19.03
N THR A 609 -22.73 12.45 19.50
CA THR A 609 -21.83 13.31 18.73
C THR A 609 -21.33 12.59 17.48
N ALA A 610 -20.98 11.31 17.57
CA ALA A 610 -20.57 10.50 16.41
C ALA A 610 -21.70 10.37 15.36
N LEU A 611 -22.95 10.22 15.80
CA LEU A 611 -24.12 10.18 14.93
C LEU A 611 -24.36 11.51 14.20
N LEU A 612 -24.14 12.64 14.87
CA LEU A 612 -24.28 13.98 14.27
C LEU A 612 -23.14 14.31 13.30
N SER A 613 -21.94 13.80 13.57
CA SER A 613 -20.74 14.00 12.73
C SER A 613 -20.69 13.10 11.50
N ASN A 614 -21.48 12.01 11.46
CA ASN A 614 -21.52 11.09 10.31
C ASN A 614 -22.73 11.37 9.42
N SER A 615 -22.47 11.68 8.16
CA SER A 615 -23.52 11.97 7.17
C SER A 615 -23.64 10.93 6.05
N GLU A 616 -22.79 9.90 5.98
CA GLU A 616 -22.77 8.99 4.81
C GLU A 616 -22.78 7.48 5.13
N SER A 617 -22.16 7.01 6.22
CA SER A 617 -22.05 5.56 6.48
C SER A 617 -23.23 5.02 7.30
N LEU A 618 -24.18 4.34 6.66
CA LEU A 618 -25.33 3.72 7.34
C LEU A 618 -24.90 2.65 8.36
N ARG A 619 -23.94 1.78 8.00
CA ARG A 619 -23.44 0.74 8.91
C ARG A 619 -22.74 1.32 10.13
N PHE A 620 -21.99 2.42 9.98
CA PHE A 620 -21.40 3.10 11.14
C PHE A 620 -22.48 3.71 12.04
N LEU A 621 -23.53 4.33 11.48
CA LEU A 621 -24.66 4.81 12.29
C LEU A 621 -25.28 3.66 13.08
N ALA A 622 -25.50 2.50 12.45
CA ALA A 622 -26.05 1.32 13.11
C ALA A 622 -25.18 0.87 14.31
N VAL A 623 -23.86 0.87 14.15
CA VAL A 623 -22.92 0.58 15.25
C VAL A 623 -23.06 1.58 16.39
N CYS A 624 -23.11 2.89 16.10
CA CYS A 624 -23.28 3.92 17.12
C CYS A 624 -24.62 3.80 17.87
N PHE A 625 -25.73 3.56 17.16
CA PHE A 625 -27.03 3.33 17.80
C PHE A 625 -27.01 2.09 18.70
N CYS A 626 -26.46 0.96 18.25
CA CYS A 626 -26.40 -0.26 19.08
C CYS A 626 -25.50 -0.09 20.31
N ASN A 627 -24.40 0.66 20.20
CA ASN A 627 -23.56 0.96 21.35
C ASN A 627 -24.25 1.94 22.32
N ARG A 628 -24.98 2.93 21.80
CA ARG A 628 -25.78 3.85 22.61
C ARG A 628 -26.95 3.14 23.29
N ALA A 629 -27.59 2.18 22.62
CA ALA A 629 -28.58 1.28 23.21
C ALA A 629 -28.00 0.48 24.39
N ALA A 630 -26.75 0.03 24.31
CA ALA A 630 -26.08 -0.63 25.43
C ALA A 630 -25.93 0.31 26.64
N ALA A 631 -25.56 1.57 26.41
CA ALA A 631 -25.47 2.58 27.46
C ALA A 631 -26.84 2.91 28.07
N TYR A 632 -27.89 3.06 27.24
CA TYR A 632 -29.26 3.23 27.73
C TYR A 632 -29.76 2.05 28.55
N GLN A 633 -29.49 0.82 28.11
CA GLN A 633 -29.80 -0.38 28.85
C GLN A 633 -29.13 -0.39 30.23
N ALA A 634 -27.84 -0.03 30.31
CA ALA A 634 -27.11 0.04 31.56
C ALA A 634 -27.63 1.13 32.53
N MET A 635 -28.29 2.17 32.00
CA MET A 635 -28.98 3.20 32.79
C MET A 635 -30.44 2.84 33.12
N GLY A 636 -30.93 1.67 32.74
CA GLY A 636 -32.34 1.27 32.92
C GLY A 636 -33.32 1.95 31.96
N GLN A 637 -32.84 2.69 30.96
CA GLN A 637 -33.68 3.35 29.94
C GLN A 637 -34.03 2.35 28.83
N ILE A 638 -34.91 1.38 29.15
CA ILE A 638 -35.17 0.22 28.29
C ILE A 638 -35.82 0.59 26.96
N LEU A 639 -36.82 1.48 26.95
CA LEU A 639 -37.48 1.91 25.70
C LEU A 639 -36.53 2.63 24.75
N ASP A 640 -35.65 3.47 25.29
CA ASP A 640 -34.61 4.16 24.52
C ASP A 640 -33.62 3.18 23.90
N ALA A 641 -33.24 2.15 24.66
CA ALA A 641 -32.40 1.08 24.16
C ALA A 641 -33.08 0.28 23.03
N ILE A 642 -34.38 -0.04 23.16
CA ILE A 642 -35.14 -0.74 22.12
C ILE A 642 -35.22 0.14 20.86
N ALA A 643 -35.57 1.42 21.01
CA ALA A 643 -35.66 2.36 19.90
C ALA A 643 -34.34 2.49 19.14
N ASP A 644 -33.22 2.62 19.85
CA ASP A 644 -31.87 2.68 19.24
C ASP A 644 -31.51 1.35 18.55
N CYS A 645 -31.84 0.20 19.11
CA CYS A 645 -31.65 -1.07 18.40
C CYS A 645 -32.50 -1.17 17.13
N SER A 646 -33.75 -0.70 17.15
CA SER A 646 -34.62 -0.66 15.96
C SER A 646 -34.05 0.25 14.87
N LEU A 647 -33.53 1.42 15.25
CA LEU A 647 -32.80 2.30 14.33
C LEU A 647 -31.58 1.61 13.74
N ALA A 648 -30.79 0.91 14.56
CA ALA A 648 -29.62 0.18 14.09
C ALA A 648 -29.99 -0.91 13.06
N ILE A 649 -31.06 -1.67 13.31
CA ILE A 649 -31.55 -2.72 12.40
C ILE A 649 -32.09 -2.13 11.10
N ALA A 650 -32.81 -1.01 11.15
CA ALA A 650 -33.31 -0.34 9.96
C ALA A 650 -32.17 0.22 9.08
N LEU A 651 -31.04 0.62 9.68
CA LEU A 651 -29.86 1.14 8.98
C LEU A 651 -28.94 0.04 8.46
N ASP A 652 -28.83 -1.08 9.19
CA ASP A 652 -28.05 -2.26 8.80
C ASP A 652 -28.78 -3.55 9.20
N ALA A 653 -29.51 -4.11 8.24
CA ALA A 653 -30.29 -5.32 8.42
C ALA A 653 -29.44 -6.59 8.65
N ASP A 654 -28.13 -6.54 8.35
CA ASP A 654 -27.20 -7.63 8.60
C ASP A 654 -26.49 -7.49 9.98
N TYR A 655 -26.83 -6.47 10.77
CA TYR A 655 -26.13 -6.18 12.03
C TYR A 655 -26.59 -7.08 13.20
N SER A 656 -26.01 -8.28 13.28
CA SER A 656 -26.35 -9.34 14.24
C SER A 656 -26.36 -8.87 15.72
N LYS A 657 -25.48 -7.94 16.10
CA LYS A 657 -25.41 -7.42 17.48
C LYS A 657 -26.66 -6.63 17.87
N ALA A 658 -27.28 -5.91 16.93
CA ALA A 658 -28.50 -5.16 17.22
C ALA A 658 -29.69 -6.10 17.48
N PHE A 659 -29.85 -7.17 16.68
CA PHE A 659 -30.86 -8.20 16.95
C PHE A 659 -30.66 -8.88 18.30
N SER A 660 -29.43 -9.30 18.60
CA SER A 660 -29.11 -9.95 19.89
C SER A 660 -29.42 -9.04 21.09
N ARG A 661 -29.12 -7.74 20.97
CA ARG A 661 -29.37 -6.76 22.03
C ARG A 661 -30.86 -6.47 22.17
N ARG A 662 -31.58 -6.25 21.06
CA ARG A 662 -33.03 -5.98 21.09
C ARG A 662 -33.81 -7.18 21.60
N SER A 663 -33.42 -8.40 21.24
CA SER A 663 -34.06 -9.61 21.79
C SER A 663 -33.87 -9.72 23.30
N SER A 664 -32.70 -9.34 23.84
CA SER A 664 -32.46 -9.28 25.29
C SER A 664 -33.30 -8.23 25.99
N LEU A 665 -33.53 -7.08 25.34
CA LEU A 665 -34.40 -6.05 25.88
C LEU A 665 -35.87 -6.49 25.86
N TYR A 666 -36.31 -7.17 24.81
CA TYR A 666 -37.65 -7.77 24.74
C TYR A 666 -37.85 -8.86 25.79
N GLU A 667 -36.86 -9.74 26.01
CA GLU A 667 -36.88 -10.68 27.12
C GLU A 667 -37.00 -10.00 28.48
N LEU A 668 -36.25 -8.92 28.69
CA LEU A 668 -36.25 -8.18 29.95
C LEU A 668 -37.63 -7.57 30.27
N ILE A 669 -38.35 -7.08 29.25
CA ILE A 669 -39.73 -6.59 29.42
C ILE A 669 -40.78 -7.70 29.35
N GLY A 670 -40.40 -8.98 29.18
CA GLY A 670 -41.34 -10.11 29.08
C GLY A 670 -42.12 -10.16 27.76
N ASP A 671 -41.57 -9.60 26.68
CA ASP A 671 -42.11 -9.70 25.33
C ASP A 671 -41.41 -10.85 24.57
N HIS A 672 -41.77 -12.08 24.95
CA HIS A 672 -41.11 -13.29 24.45
C HIS A 672 -41.32 -13.51 22.94
N ASP A 673 -42.43 -13.01 22.38
CA ASP A 673 -42.75 -13.15 20.97
C ASP A 673 -41.80 -12.31 20.09
N GLN A 674 -41.60 -11.04 20.44
CA GLN A 674 -40.63 -10.20 19.72
C GLN A 674 -39.20 -10.65 19.96
N ALA A 675 -38.86 -11.08 21.17
CA ALA A 675 -37.56 -11.68 21.44
C ALA A 675 -37.31 -12.90 20.54
N ALA A 676 -38.30 -13.80 20.41
CA ALA A 676 -38.17 -14.98 19.56
C ALA A 676 -38.08 -14.64 18.08
N ASN A 677 -38.74 -13.57 17.62
CA ASN A 677 -38.62 -13.05 16.26
C ASN A 677 -37.20 -12.58 15.97
N ASP A 678 -36.63 -11.76 16.86
CA ASP A 678 -35.28 -11.22 16.70
C ASP A 678 -34.20 -12.31 16.80
N VAL A 679 -34.35 -13.29 17.70
CA VAL A 679 -33.43 -14.44 17.77
C VAL A 679 -33.50 -15.30 16.50
N ARG A 680 -34.69 -15.49 15.90
CA ARG A 680 -34.82 -16.18 14.61
C ARG A 680 -34.10 -15.44 13.49
N ARG A 681 -34.21 -14.11 13.43
CA ARG A 681 -33.47 -13.29 12.47
C ARG A 681 -31.96 -13.39 12.71
N LEU A 682 -31.52 -13.34 13.97
CA LEU A 682 -30.12 -13.53 14.34
C LEU A 682 -29.57 -14.88 13.86
N ILE A 683 -30.30 -15.97 14.07
CA ILE A 683 -29.91 -17.32 13.60
C ILE A 683 -29.70 -17.32 12.08
N ALA A 684 -30.67 -16.80 11.32
CA ALA A 684 -30.57 -16.74 9.87
C ALA A 684 -29.34 -15.92 9.39
N LEU A 685 -29.00 -14.83 10.08
CA LEU A 685 -27.80 -14.04 9.78
C LEU A 685 -26.51 -14.80 10.09
N LEU A 686 -26.45 -15.51 11.21
CA LEU A 686 -25.27 -16.30 11.59
C LEU A 686 -25.06 -17.49 10.64
N GLU A 687 -26.14 -18.13 10.19
CA GLU A 687 -26.11 -19.19 9.16
C GLU A 687 -25.60 -18.64 7.81
N LYS A 688 -26.13 -17.49 7.37
CA LYS A 688 -25.64 -16.78 6.17
C LYS A 688 -24.14 -16.47 6.27
N GLN A 689 -23.69 -15.97 7.41
CA GLN A 689 -22.27 -15.67 7.66
C GLN A 689 -21.37 -16.92 7.58
N LEU A 690 -21.85 -18.09 8.02
CA LEU A 690 -21.14 -19.37 7.87
C LEU A 690 -21.05 -19.79 6.40
N GLN A 691 -22.14 -19.62 5.64
CA GLN A 691 -22.23 -20.06 4.26
C GLN A 691 -21.39 -19.19 3.30
N GLU A 692 -21.38 -17.88 3.50
CA GLU A 692 -20.68 -16.92 2.63
C GLU A 692 -19.15 -16.90 2.86
N ASN A 693 -18.66 -17.38 4.00
CA ASN A 693 -17.26 -17.22 4.40
C ASN A 693 -16.51 -18.54 4.64
N MET A 694 -16.59 -19.48 3.69
CA MET A 694 -15.90 -20.79 3.74
C MET A 694 -14.35 -20.70 3.81
N SER A 695 -13.76 -19.50 3.74
CA SER A 695 -12.31 -19.24 3.87
C SER A 695 -11.92 -18.40 5.11
N MET A 696 -12.78 -18.28 6.12
CA MET A 696 -12.44 -17.56 7.36
C MET A 696 -11.49 -18.33 8.29
N PRO A 697 -10.68 -17.62 9.11
CA PRO A 697 -9.87 -18.25 10.17
C PRO A 697 -10.73 -19.13 11.09
N LEU A 698 -10.21 -20.28 11.49
CA LEU A 698 -10.92 -21.29 12.29
C LEU A 698 -11.55 -20.68 13.55
N GLU A 699 -10.82 -19.81 14.25
CA GLU A 699 -11.28 -19.13 15.47
C GLU A 699 -12.57 -18.31 15.27
N LYS A 700 -12.68 -17.58 14.14
CA LYS A 700 -13.89 -16.80 13.85
C LYS A 700 -15.06 -17.71 13.51
N THR A 701 -14.82 -18.79 12.77
CA THR A 701 -15.84 -19.78 12.42
C THR A 701 -16.37 -20.50 13.67
N GLU A 702 -15.50 -20.87 14.59
CA GLU A 702 -15.87 -21.46 15.88
C GLU A 702 -16.67 -20.48 16.75
N SER A 703 -16.26 -19.21 16.81
CA SER A 703 -17.01 -18.16 17.51
C SER A 703 -18.43 -17.99 16.97
N ILE A 704 -18.60 -17.92 15.64
CA ILE A 704 -19.93 -17.79 15.03
C ILE A 704 -20.78 -19.04 15.29
N ARG A 705 -20.19 -20.25 15.22
CA ARG A 705 -20.88 -21.50 15.56
C ARG A 705 -21.30 -21.53 17.03
N GLY A 706 -20.47 -21.05 17.94
CA GLY A 706 -20.80 -20.90 19.36
C GLY A 706 -22.00 -19.96 19.57
N ASN A 707 -21.98 -18.79 18.94
CA ASN A 707 -23.09 -17.83 18.98
C ASN A 707 -24.38 -18.41 18.38
N LEU A 708 -24.28 -19.18 17.29
CA LEU A 708 -25.41 -19.85 16.65
C LEU A 708 -26.03 -20.91 17.58
N ASN A 709 -25.20 -21.73 18.22
CA ASN A 709 -25.66 -22.72 19.19
C ASN A 709 -26.37 -22.04 20.38
N GLN A 710 -25.79 -20.95 20.90
CA GLN A 710 -26.39 -20.17 21.97
C GLN A 710 -27.74 -19.56 21.55
N ALA A 711 -27.82 -18.98 20.34
CA ALA A 711 -29.06 -18.41 19.81
C ALA A 711 -30.15 -19.46 19.62
N ASN A 712 -29.81 -20.66 19.12
CA ASN A 712 -30.74 -21.78 18.98
C ASN A 712 -31.27 -22.25 20.33
N LEU A 713 -30.39 -22.40 21.33
CA LEU A 713 -30.79 -22.76 22.68
C LEU A 713 -31.73 -21.70 23.27
N ARG A 714 -31.37 -20.43 23.14
CA ARG A 714 -32.19 -19.30 23.61
C ARG A 714 -33.57 -19.26 22.96
N LEU A 715 -33.65 -19.52 21.65
CA LEU A 715 -34.93 -19.62 20.93
C LEU A 715 -35.83 -20.72 21.48
N SER A 716 -35.25 -21.86 21.91
CA SER A 716 -36.03 -22.96 22.49
C SER A 716 -36.66 -22.58 23.84
N PHE A 717 -35.92 -21.87 24.69
CA PHE A 717 -36.43 -21.36 25.98
C PHE A 717 -37.53 -20.32 25.77
N LEU A 718 -37.30 -19.33 24.90
CA LEU A 718 -38.29 -18.31 24.56
C LEU A 718 -39.62 -18.90 24.08
N LYS A 719 -39.57 -19.96 23.27
CA LYS A 719 -40.78 -20.65 22.80
C LYS A 719 -41.55 -21.35 23.91
N LEU A 720 -40.87 -21.81 24.96
CA LEU A 720 -41.52 -22.41 26.12
C LEU A 720 -42.16 -21.33 26.99
N ASP A 721 -41.48 -20.20 27.20
CA ASP A 721 -41.99 -19.11 28.04
C ASP A 721 -43.13 -18.34 27.37
N ALA A 722 -43.12 -18.19 26.04
CA ALA A 722 -44.26 -17.65 25.30
C ALA A 722 -45.55 -18.47 25.47
N ARG A 723 -45.45 -19.80 25.72
CA ARG A 723 -46.61 -20.67 26.00
C ARG A 723 -47.18 -20.52 27.41
N LYS A 724 -46.43 -19.90 28.33
CA LYS A 724 -46.82 -19.75 29.73
C LYS A 724 -47.65 -18.48 30.00
N GLU A 725 -47.99 -17.70 28.98
CA GLU A 725 -48.67 -16.40 29.10
C GLU A 725 -48.07 -15.50 30.21
N VAL A 726 -46.74 -15.45 30.29
CA VAL A 726 -46.07 -14.56 31.25
C VAL A 726 -46.40 -13.11 30.88
N SER A 727 -47.05 -12.40 31.79
CA SER A 727 -47.35 -10.98 31.60
C SER A 727 -46.07 -10.18 31.44
N SER A 728 -45.99 -9.37 30.38
CA SER A 728 -44.90 -8.43 30.19
C SER A 728 -44.79 -7.46 31.38
N ASN A 729 -43.58 -7.00 31.70
CA ASN A 729 -43.31 -6.14 32.84
C ASN A 729 -43.65 -4.67 32.51
N MET A 730 -44.89 -4.27 32.81
CA MET A 730 -45.41 -2.93 32.49
C MET A 730 -44.66 -1.79 33.19
N TYR A 731 -44.16 -2.01 34.41
CA TYR A 731 -43.39 -1.00 35.17
C TYR A 731 -42.06 -0.71 34.47
N LEU A 732 -41.37 -1.77 34.02
CA LEU A 732 -40.13 -1.63 33.29
C LEU A 732 -40.33 -0.96 31.92
N ILE A 733 -41.45 -1.23 31.24
CA ILE A 733 -41.83 -0.54 30.00
C ILE A 733 -41.93 0.97 30.24
N LEU A 734 -42.56 1.43 31.33
CA LEU A 734 -42.65 2.86 31.64
C LEU A 734 -41.41 3.43 32.34
N GLY A 735 -40.43 2.59 32.72
CA GLY A 735 -39.22 3.00 33.43
C GLY A 735 -39.50 3.54 34.83
N ILE A 736 -40.43 2.92 35.54
CA ILE A 736 -40.88 3.33 36.88
C ILE A 736 -40.82 2.17 37.88
N GLU A 737 -40.76 2.48 39.17
CA GLU A 737 -40.78 1.48 40.23
C GLU A 737 -42.22 0.99 40.53
N PRO A 738 -42.41 -0.26 41.00
CA PRO A 738 -43.73 -0.77 41.40
C PRO A 738 -44.45 0.07 42.46
N SER A 739 -43.70 0.84 43.27
CA SER A 739 -44.22 1.74 44.31
C SER A 739 -44.67 3.12 43.80
N SER A 740 -44.61 3.37 42.49
CA SER A 740 -44.89 4.68 41.90
C SER A 740 -46.37 5.07 42.01
N SER A 741 -46.64 6.36 42.25
CA SER A 741 -48.01 6.86 42.34
C SER A 741 -48.71 6.92 40.97
N ALA A 742 -50.04 6.94 40.96
CA ALA A 742 -50.83 7.13 39.72
C ALA A 742 -50.44 8.42 38.95
N VAL A 743 -50.03 9.46 39.67
CA VAL A 743 -49.54 10.72 39.07
C VAL A 743 -48.21 10.50 38.34
N ASP A 744 -47.30 9.72 38.94
CA ASP A 744 -45.99 9.43 38.36
C ASP A 744 -46.11 8.49 37.16
N ILE A 745 -47.00 7.50 37.22
CA ILE A 745 -47.37 6.63 36.09
C ILE A 745 -47.85 7.47 34.90
N LYS A 746 -48.76 8.42 35.14
CA LYS A 746 -49.29 9.30 34.07
C LYS A 746 -48.20 10.21 33.49
N LYS A 747 -47.31 10.76 34.32
CA LYS A 747 -46.16 11.57 33.85
C LYS A 747 -45.19 10.73 33.01
N ALA A 748 -44.86 9.52 33.46
CA ALA A 748 -43.97 8.61 32.75
C ALA A 748 -44.55 8.21 31.39
N TYR A 749 -45.84 7.86 31.33
CA TYR A 749 -46.55 7.61 30.09
C TYR A 749 -46.46 8.79 29.12
N HIS A 750 -46.80 10.00 29.57
CA HIS A 750 -46.76 11.18 28.70
C HIS A 750 -45.36 11.44 28.14
N LYS A 751 -44.33 11.30 28.99
CA LYS A 751 -42.92 11.43 28.58
C LYS A 751 -42.54 10.37 27.54
N ALA A 752 -42.87 9.09 27.78
CA ALA A 752 -42.55 7.99 26.88
C ALA A 752 -43.30 8.11 25.54
N ALA A 753 -44.61 8.40 25.56
CA ALA A 753 -45.44 8.58 24.38
C ALA A 753 -44.97 9.74 23.51
N LEU A 754 -44.59 10.89 24.11
CA LEU A 754 -44.05 12.03 23.36
C LEU A 754 -42.69 11.76 22.72
N ARG A 755 -41.88 10.93 23.36
CA ARG A 755 -40.51 10.62 22.94
C ARG A 755 -40.49 9.56 21.83
N HIS A 756 -41.30 8.52 21.97
CA HIS A 756 -41.36 7.37 21.05
C HIS A 756 -42.54 7.43 20.07
N HIS A 757 -43.12 8.62 19.86
CA HIS A 757 -44.20 8.78 18.89
C HIS A 757 -43.74 8.41 17.47
N PRO A 758 -44.51 7.62 16.69
CA PRO A 758 -44.09 7.17 15.35
C PRO A 758 -43.76 8.32 14.38
N ASP A 759 -44.45 9.45 14.50
CA ASP A 759 -44.16 10.64 13.68
C ASP A 759 -42.83 11.33 13.98
N LYS A 760 -42.18 11.04 15.11
CA LYS A 760 -40.86 11.58 15.44
C LYS A 760 -39.74 10.60 15.09
N ALA A 761 -40.06 9.34 14.88
CA ALA A 761 -39.10 8.29 14.60
C ALA A 761 -38.35 8.58 13.29
N GLY A 762 -37.01 8.56 13.35
CA GLY A 762 -36.14 8.77 12.19
C GLY A 762 -36.01 10.22 11.68
N LYS A 763 -36.77 11.20 12.19
CA LYS A 763 -36.71 12.61 11.73
C LYS A 763 -35.35 13.28 11.95
N PHE A 764 -34.56 12.79 12.89
CA PHE A 764 -33.23 13.32 13.22
C PHE A 764 -32.10 12.71 12.38
N LEU A 765 -32.39 11.69 11.56
CA LEU A 765 -31.40 11.10 10.67
C LEU A 765 -31.11 12.08 9.52
N VAL A 766 -29.86 12.51 9.42
CA VAL A 766 -29.39 13.36 8.32
C VAL A 766 -29.33 12.51 7.04
N ARG A 767 -30.05 12.94 6.00
CA ARG A 767 -30.07 12.23 4.72
C ARG A 767 -28.79 12.50 3.93
N SER A 768 -28.11 11.44 3.52
CA SER A 768 -26.99 11.52 2.60
C SER A 768 -27.48 11.68 1.17
N GLU A 769 -26.90 12.61 0.42
CA GLU A 769 -27.16 12.75 -1.02
C GLU A 769 -26.62 11.58 -1.84
N ASN A 770 -25.72 10.77 -1.29
CA ASN A 770 -25.11 9.62 -1.98
C ASN A 770 -25.97 8.34 -1.85
N ILE A 771 -27.13 8.43 -1.21
CA ILE A 771 -28.06 7.33 -0.98
C ILE A 771 -29.39 7.67 -1.64
N SER A 772 -29.94 6.73 -2.41
CA SER A 772 -31.20 6.95 -3.12
C SER A 772 -32.39 7.18 -2.16
N ASP A 773 -33.36 7.96 -2.62
CA ASP A 773 -34.61 8.19 -1.89
C ASP A 773 -35.42 6.91 -1.69
N ALA A 774 -35.25 5.90 -2.56
CA ALA A 774 -35.87 4.60 -2.39
C ALA A 774 -35.37 3.90 -1.12
N VAL A 775 -34.05 3.87 -0.92
CA VAL A 775 -33.42 3.29 0.27
C VAL A 775 -33.84 4.06 1.54
N TRP A 776 -33.83 5.39 1.50
CA TRP A 776 -34.30 6.19 2.64
C TRP A 776 -35.77 5.95 2.99
N ARG A 777 -36.65 5.74 1.99
CA ARG A 777 -38.06 5.38 2.23
C ARG A 777 -38.18 4.02 2.91
N GLU A 778 -37.40 3.03 2.49
CA GLU A 778 -37.38 1.70 3.13
C GLU A 778 -36.94 1.80 4.60
N ILE A 779 -35.81 2.47 4.86
CA ILE A 779 -35.31 2.73 6.21
C ILE A 779 -36.38 3.44 7.06
N THR A 780 -36.99 4.50 6.53
CA THR A 780 -38.01 5.28 7.27
C THR A 780 -39.26 4.44 7.58
N ASN A 781 -39.67 3.56 6.66
CA ASN A 781 -40.83 2.70 6.86
C ASN A 781 -40.58 1.66 7.96
N GLU A 782 -39.40 1.02 7.99
CA GLU A 782 -39.06 0.09 9.07
C GLU A 782 -38.93 0.81 10.42
N ILE A 783 -38.30 1.98 10.47
CA ILE A 783 -38.24 2.81 11.69
C ILE A 783 -39.64 3.14 12.22
N ARG A 784 -40.55 3.57 11.33
CA ARG A 784 -41.92 3.94 11.72
C ARG A 784 -42.70 2.73 12.24
N LYS A 785 -42.54 1.57 11.62
CA LYS A 785 -43.17 0.32 12.03
C LYS A 785 -42.72 -0.12 13.43
N ASP A 786 -41.43 -0.07 13.71
CA ASP A 786 -40.90 -0.41 15.03
C ASP A 786 -41.31 0.62 16.09
N ALA A 787 -41.35 1.91 15.73
CA ALA A 787 -41.85 2.96 16.63
C ALA A 787 -43.35 2.84 16.92
N ASP A 788 -44.17 2.44 15.95
CA ASP A 788 -45.60 2.16 16.14
C ASP A 788 -45.81 1.00 17.12
N TYR A 789 -45.01 -0.06 17.00
CA TYR A 789 -45.01 -1.14 17.99
C TYR A 789 -44.66 -0.64 19.40
N LEU A 790 -43.57 0.14 19.51
CA LEU A 790 -43.13 0.70 20.79
C LEU A 790 -44.20 1.60 21.42
N PHE A 791 -44.88 2.41 20.61
CA PHE A 791 -45.96 3.28 21.05
C PHE A 791 -47.17 2.48 21.57
N LYS A 792 -47.53 1.39 20.91
CA LYS A 792 -48.60 0.48 21.34
C LYS A 792 -48.30 -0.17 22.69
N ILE A 793 -47.07 -0.65 22.92
CA ILE A 793 -46.72 -1.26 24.21
C ILE A 793 -46.69 -0.23 25.35
N ILE A 794 -46.29 1.02 25.07
CA ILE A 794 -46.37 2.13 26.03
C ILE A 794 -47.83 2.40 26.43
N GLY A 795 -48.74 2.43 25.46
CA GLY A 795 -50.18 2.59 25.71
C GLY A 795 -50.77 1.44 26.51
N LYS A 796 -50.41 0.19 26.18
CA LYS A 796 -50.81 -1.01 26.92
C LYS A 796 -50.36 -0.94 28.39
N ALA A 797 -49.09 -0.58 28.62
CA ALA A 797 -48.55 -0.45 29.97
C ALA A 797 -49.28 0.60 30.80
N TYR A 798 -49.60 1.77 30.21
CA TYR A 798 -50.41 2.76 30.90
C TYR A 798 -51.81 2.26 31.24
N SER A 799 -52.49 1.60 30.28
CA SER A 799 -53.86 1.09 30.52
C SER A 799 -53.92 0.07 31.66
N MET A 800 -52.94 -0.82 31.75
CA MET A 800 -52.89 -1.85 32.80
C MET A 800 -52.51 -1.28 34.17
N LEU A 801 -51.60 -0.30 34.21
CA LEU A 801 -51.11 0.28 35.47
C LEU A 801 -52.02 1.38 36.04
N SER A 802 -52.92 1.92 35.23
CA SER A 802 -53.87 2.97 35.66
C SER A 802 -55.26 2.44 35.98
N ASP A 803 -55.52 1.16 35.73
CA ASP A 803 -56.77 0.49 36.10
C ASP A 803 -56.75 0.15 37.60
N PRO A 804 -57.66 0.71 38.42
CA PRO A 804 -57.74 0.40 39.85
C PRO A 804 -58.29 -1.00 40.15
N THR A 805 -58.68 -1.80 39.16
CA THR A 805 -59.31 -3.12 39.33
C THR A 805 -58.36 -4.32 39.18
N ILE A 806 -57.07 -4.10 38.93
CA ILE A 806 -56.03 -5.13 38.75
C ILE A 806 -55.04 -5.14 39.92
#